data_AF-A0A9E1LQF4-F1
#
_entry.id   AF-A0A9E1LQF4-F1
#
_cell.length_a   1.000
_cell.length_b   1.000
_cell.length_c   1.000
_cell.angle_alpha   90.00
_cell.angle_beta   90.00
_cell.angle_gamma   90.00
#
_symmetry.space_group_name_H-M   'P 1'
#
loop_
_entity.id
_entity.type
_entity.pdbx_description
1 polymer ?
#
loop_
_entity_poly.entity_id
_entity_poly.type
_entity_poly.pdbx_seq_one_letter_code
_entity_poly.pdbx_strand_id
1 'polypeptide(L)'
;MNAAVRSRIALVVIGILTLGACSAAEDEFPELSDAEDVGETSFDAISCEADSVGLYEQAFDSDSLGDEFEYFLTRDWNLWEESEGLDRNDVYSPANLDDVILDSDGVHSYVSLTQPEDLLKYSPARGEALGCADEYNFAIDFRIAPLEGEPDDDDSCRTLITTEGAFRDNRGFTVLICRNNPADTEKLTFWTSAGIQGHEVDGEFVPGPEGYQRFNGQLDDSGWNSLSFRFRFGLDSPRVEINLNGLTTNVRLVEGDRANFAAIQNYLAGPDLELWLGGHPDNYFIDNFPWLQMDIARLDLSVGAREQDSVLLTSILTELMEGSNTVAQEEEMVKKFYAHFENEWDGIGDAVIAFIKDTEQQSPPLFTLSQSTSLLDLTPKDLLQFGLKQWILDDLTAEVTGPIAFQESRVFPGAVRPTAARETVDIEIEGTYQTDPNYLLNDSDSVARPTGRYLAPGEIATVTVAQSVTDLGWEVQVGTHGVDLERSYYDWNRFPRISRSFALDSTEVEIDNPLGGALYIWVPDGSDAGNTPINIAGTVAMPSYSYKKLQGSENSLARFTAALAKKEVPWFEVIGNSFAYTYPMGMAHLYGDPDAVIGVMEESLDAINVMAGRPQERYREEWMVIDSQNPDGNVPFYTGYPSYGYLSYFAEFQAETASASTPYDRLESDGFWSALPMLSRDVSALDMDAQMFWHEWGHLNNLPTGPCQEVEANVHLLANVVYNTVLGADMDTAFRNAGPQDYDRTDAALDMMFSPNWQIDERFCEDEWDNEVRYQNRAYARWADIADLYGWEAVGDIHHEFYLMGTDALHDDDLIVLGSQALNKNLAPLFEFWGVPADPATKKIVEALPPATEFIQRLELYKSAIPANESAQRSEIERL
;
A
#
# COMPACT_ATOMS: atom_id res chain seq x y z
N MET A 1 -48.99 -11.25 15.16
CA MET A 1 -48.76 -12.42 16.02
C MET A 1 -47.96 -13.43 15.22
N ASN A 2 -46.71 -13.65 15.68
CA ASN A 2 -45.73 -14.70 15.37
C ASN A 2 -45.18 -14.71 13.93
N ALA A 3 -43.99 -14.15 13.68
CA ALA A 3 -42.64 -14.62 14.08
C ALA A 3 -42.26 -15.91 13.34
N ALA A 4 -41.47 -15.75 12.29
CA ALA A 4 -40.74 -16.82 11.62
C ALA A 4 -39.26 -16.41 11.55
N VAL A 5 -38.53 -16.94 12.53
CA VAL A 5 -37.10 -17.24 12.61
C VAL A 5 -36.35 -17.04 11.27
N ARG A 6 -35.51 -16.01 11.20
CA ARG A 6 -34.37 -15.94 10.27
C ARG A 6 -33.15 -16.50 11.00
N SER A 7 -32.66 -17.64 10.53
CA SER A 7 -31.38 -18.21 10.92
C SER A 7 -30.28 -17.30 10.36
N ARG A 8 -29.48 -16.68 11.23
CA ARG A 8 -28.19 -16.08 10.85
C ARG A 8 -27.21 -17.24 10.68
N ILE A 9 -26.74 -17.47 9.46
CA ILE A 9 -25.53 -18.23 9.21
C ILE A 9 -24.43 -17.18 9.19
N ALA A 10 -23.61 -17.15 10.24
CA ALA A 10 -22.38 -16.40 10.27
C ALA A 10 -21.44 -17.04 9.25
N LEU A 11 -21.12 -16.33 8.17
CA LEU A 11 -19.92 -16.62 7.39
C LEU A 11 -18.77 -16.03 8.20
N VAL A 12 -18.07 -16.87 8.95
CA VAL A 12 -16.77 -16.55 9.50
C VAL A 12 -15.79 -16.63 8.34
N VAL A 13 -15.43 -15.50 7.75
CA VAL A 13 -14.29 -15.39 6.83
C VAL A 13 -13.07 -15.21 7.72
N ILE A 14 -12.47 -16.32 8.15
CA ILE A 14 -11.07 -16.31 8.59
C ILE A 14 -10.26 -16.37 7.30
N GLY A 15 -9.91 -15.19 6.78
CA GLY A 15 -8.84 -15.06 5.81
C GLY A 15 -7.53 -15.21 6.56
N ILE A 16 -6.80 -16.29 6.30
CA ILE A 16 -5.38 -16.38 6.66
C ILE A 16 -4.68 -15.40 5.72
N LEU A 17 -4.48 -14.17 6.20
CA LEU A 17 -3.70 -13.14 5.55
C LEU A 17 -2.31 -13.18 6.19
N THR A 18 -1.33 -13.70 5.45
CA THR A 18 0.09 -13.49 5.74
C THR A 18 0.42 -12.06 5.34
N LEU A 19 0.48 -11.16 6.32
CA LEU A 19 0.80 -9.75 6.13
C LEU A 19 2.18 -9.45 6.70
N GLY A 20 3.17 -9.40 5.80
CA GLY A 20 4.44 -8.73 6.04
C GLY A 20 4.38 -7.35 5.41
N ALA A 21 3.92 -6.34 6.18
CA ALA A 21 4.11 -4.92 5.87
C ALA A 21 3.55 -4.06 7.02
N CYS A 22 4.10 -4.22 8.22
CA CYS A 22 3.90 -3.29 9.33
C CYS A 22 5.19 -3.33 10.16
N SER A 23 6.14 -2.45 9.90
CA SER A 23 7.27 -2.24 10.82
C SER A 23 7.22 -0.80 11.32
N ALA A 24 6.92 -0.67 12.60
CA ALA A 24 7.05 0.55 13.38
C ALA A 24 8.54 0.88 13.59
N ALA A 25 8.80 2.18 13.70
CA ALA A 25 10.06 2.73 14.14
C ALA A 25 10.12 2.65 15.67
N GLU A 26 11.15 2.03 16.25
CA GLU A 26 11.48 2.12 17.67
C GLU A 26 12.93 2.60 17.78
N ASP A 27 13.14 3.83 18.27
CA ASP A 27 14.47 4.37 18.63
C ASP A 27 14.46 4.75 20.12
N GLU A 28 15.22 4.05 20.96
CA GLU A 28 15.55 4.48 22.33
C GLU A 28 17.00 4.98 22.45
N PHE A 29 17.12 6.25 22.88
CA PHE A 29 18.37 6.94 23.19
C PHE A 29 18.96 6.53 24.56
N PRO A 30 20.26 6.22 24.66
CA PRO A 30 20.98 6.31 25.93
C PRO A 30 21.79 7.62 26.06
N GLU A 31 21.86 8.13 27.29
CA GLU A 31 22.54 9.36 27.70
C GLU A 31 24.02 9.49 27.25
N LEU A 32 24.38 10.72 26.89
CA LEU A 32 25.73 11.22 26.58
C LEU A 32 26.84 10.75 27.54
N SER A 33 27.79 9.97 27.01
CA SER A 33 29.19 10.05 27.45
C SER A 33 30.18 9.75 26.32
N ASP A 34 30.98 10.76 25.99
CA ASP A 34 32.24 10.78 25.22
C ASP A 34 32.24 10.19 23.80
N ALA A 35 32.33 11.11 22.85
CA ALA A 35 32.49 10.93 21.40
C ALA A 35 33.63 9.97 21.00
N GLU A 36 33.30 8.96 20.21
CA GLU A 36 34.14 8.36 19.16
C GLU A 36 33.26 7.59 18.15
N ASP A 37 33.07 8.20 16.96
CA ASP A 37 32.81 7.59 15.64
C ASP A 37 31.89 6.33 15.56
N VAL A 38 30.57 6.53 15.42
CA VAL A 38 29.65 5.54 14.83
C VAL A 38 28.75 6.30 13.85
N GLY A 39 28.80 5.94 12.57
CA GLY A 39 28.18 6.68 11.48
C GLY A 39 26.67 6.50 11.39
N GLU A 40 25.96 7.62 11.29
CA GLU A 40 24.59 7.73 10.80
C GLU A 40 24.49 7.11 9.39
N THR A 41 23.63 6.12 9.17
CA THR A 41 23.23 5.68 7.83
C THR A 41 21.90 6.32 7.45
N SER A 42 21.93 7.62 7.14
CA SER A 42 20.92 8.23 6.27
C SER A 42 21.16 7.71 4.84
N PHE A 43 20.29 6.87 4.31
CA PHE A 43 20.38 6.42 2.91
C PHE A 43 19.80 7.46 1.94
N ASP A 44 20.37 8.66 1.93
CA ASP A 44 20.26 9.58 0.79
C ASP A 44 21.26 9.13 -0.29
N ALA A 45 21.01 7.96 -0.87
CA ALA A 45 21.74 7.54 -2.06
C ALA A 45 21.26 8.41 -3.23
N ILE A 46 22.01 9.46 -3.55
CA ILE A 46 21.80 10.23 -4.78
C ILE A 46 22.05 9.28 -5.96
N SER A 47 21.13 9.26 -6.94
CA SER A 47 21.34 8.50 -8.18
C SER A 47 22.62 8.96 -8.86
N CYS A 48 23.39 8.02 -9.40
CA CYS A 48 24.52 8.40 -10.21
C CYS A 48 24.06 9.10 -11.49
N GLU A 49 24.79 10.15 -11.91
CA GLU A 49 24.48 10.88 -13.13
C GLU A 49 24.74 9.98 -14.35
N ALA A 50 23.72 9.85 -15.22
CA ALA A 50 23.84 9.06 -16.44
C ALA A 50 24.98 9.57 -17.32
N ASP A 51 26.01 8.74 -17.52
CA ASP A 51 27.04 9.02 -18.50
C ASP A 51 26.59 8.46 -19.84
N SER A 52 26.14 9.36 -20.73
CA SER A 52 25.55 9.08 -22.05
C SER A 52 26.41 8.28 -23.07
N VAL A 53 27.14 7.25 -22.64
CA VAL A 53 28.10 6.51 -23.46
C VAL A 53 27.89 5.00 -23.33
N GLY A 54 27.06 4.46 -24.22
CA GLY A 54 27.26 3.13 -24.78
C GLY A 54 26.09 2.17 -24.58
N LEU A 55 25.42 1.82 -25.67
CA LEU A 55 24.72 0.54 -25.76
C LEU A 55 25.73 -0.58 -25.49
N TYR A 56 25.69 -1.16 -24.30
CA TYR A 56 26.21 -2.51 -24.07
C TYR A 56 25.12 -3.47 -24.49
N GLU A 57 25.20 -4.04 -25.68
CA GLU A 57 24.31 -5.14 -26.10
C GLU A 57 25.12 -6.43 -26.13
N GLN A 58 24.79 -7.36 -25.24
CA GLN A 58 25.28 -8.72 -25.31
C GLN A 58 24.07 -9.63 -25.54
N ALA A 59 24.07 -10.37 -26.65
CA ALA A 59 23.13 -11.44 -26.89
C ALA A 59 23.84 -12.78 -26.63
N PHE A 60 23.26 -13.58 -25.75
CA PHE A 60 23.68 -14.95 -25.52
C PHE A 60 22.99 -15.89 -26.51
N ASP A 61 23.79 -16.70 -27.21
CA ASP A 61 23.33 -17.98 -27.78
C ASP A 61 24.24 -19.11 -27.27
N SER A 62 23.78 -20.36 -27.36
CA SER A 62 24.53 -21.52 -26.86
C SER A 62 25.95 -21.67 -27.45
N ASP A 63 26.26 -21.01 -28.56
CA ASP A 63 27.57 -21.06 -29.22
C ASP A 63 28.57 -20.05 -28.62
N SER A 64 28.14 -19.26 -27.63
CA SER A 64 28.84 -18.08 -27.10
C SER A 64 29.30 -18.16 -25.63
N LEU A 65 29.20 -19.32 -24.96
CA LEU A 65 29.70 -19.50 -23.58
C LEU A 65 31.21 -19.19 -23.50
N GLY A 66 31.55 -18.01 -22.98
CA GLY A 66 32.92 -17.47 -22.88
C GLY A 66 33.38 -17.22 -21.44
N ASP A 67 34.47 -16.48 -21.29
CA ASP A 67 35.14 -16.20 -20.00
C ASP A 67 34.28 -15.39 -19.00
N GLU A 68 33.15 -14.84 -19.44
CA GLU A 68 32.16 -14.13 -18.61
C GLU A 68 31.17 -15.06 -17.87
N PHE A 69 31.22 -16.37 -18.13
CA PHE A 69 30.36 -17.35 -17.47
C PHE A 69 31.14 -18.25 -16.51
N GLU A 70 30.51 -18.57 -15.38
CA GLU A 70 31.00 -19.55 -14.41
C GLU A 70 29.88 -20.56 -14.12
N TYR A 71 30.24 -21.85 -14.07
CA TYR A 71 29.30 -22.93 -13.79
C TYR A 71 29.56 -23.54 -12.41
N PHE A 72 28.50 -23.82 -11.66
CA PHE A 72 28.58 -24.34 -10.30
C PHE A 72 27.66 -25.54 -10.12
N LEU A 73 28.11 -26.49 -9.29
CA LEU A 73 27.35 -27.66 -8.84
C LEU A 73 27.33 -27.70 -7.31
N THR A 74 26.22 -28.08 -6.69
CA THR A 74 26.14 -28.23 -5.22
C THR A 74 27.04 -29.34 -4.69
N ARG A 75 27.56 -29.16 -3.47
CA ARG A 75 28.25 -30.17 -2.68
C ARG A 75 27.22 -30.80 -1.73
N ASP A 76 26.86 -32.07 -1.97
CA ASP A 76 26.02 -32.94 -1.11
C ASP A 76 24.88 -32.24 -0.33
N TRP A 77 23.65 -32.33 -0.84
CA TRP A 77 22.42 -31.77 -0.27
C TRP A 77 22.22 -32.05 1.24
N ASN A 78 22.79 -33.14 1.77
CA ASN A 78 22.70 -33.47 3.19
C ASN A 78 23.40 -32.45 4.12
N LEU A 79 24.20 -31.52 3.59
CA LEU A 79 24.82 -30.44 4.37
C LEU A 79 23.86 -29.27 4.63
N TRP A 80 22.72 -29.22 3.93
CA TRP A 80 21.76 -28.12 4.00
C TRP A 80 20.88 -28.16 5.27
N GLU A 81 20.56 -29.35 5.79
CA GLU A 81 19.70 -29.52 6.98
C GLU A 81 20.45 -29.34 8.32
N GLU A 82 21.79 -29.19 8.34
CA GLU A 82 22.59 -29.43 9.57
C GLU A 82 23.32 -28.21 10.18
N SER A 83 23.29 -26.98 9.65
CA SER A 83 23.97 -25.86 10.34
C SER A 83 23.52 -24.43 10.04
N GLU A 84 23.24 -23.68 11.11
CA GLU A 84 23.18 -22.21 11.11
C GLU A 84 24.57 -21.61 10.80
N GLY A 85 24.66 -20.72 9.79
CA GLY A 85 25.86 -19.94 9.48
C GLY A 85 26.78 -20.49 8.37
N LEU A 86 26.24 -21.16 7.35
CA LEU A 86 27.02 -21.65 6.20
C LEU A 86 27.49 -20.52 5.27
N ASP A 87 28.76 -20.55 4.85
CA ASP A 87 29.31 -19.68 3.80
C ASP A 87 28.91 -20.25 2.42
N ARG A 88 28.50 -19.38 1.49
CA ARG A 88 28.16 -19.69 0.09
C ARG A 88 29.21 -20.56 -0.62
N ASN A 89 30.49 -20.40 -0.28
CA ASN A 89 31.60 -21.20 -0.82
C ASN A 89 31.63 -22.66 -0.32
N ASP A 90 30.85 -22.98 0.71
CA ASP A 90 30.77 -24.32 1.30
C ASP A 90 29.66 -25.17 0.63
N VAL A 91 28.63 -24.56 0.04
CA VAL A 91 27.47 -25.24 -0.56
C VAL A 91 27.65 -25.53 -2.06
N TYR A 92 28.34 -24.66 -2.81
CA TYR A 92 28.61 -24.86 -4.23
C TYR A 92 30.11 -25.05 -4.51
N SER A 93 30.42 -25.82 -5.55
CA SER A 93 31.77 -25.95 -6.07
C SER A 93 31.83 -25.52 -7.53
N PRO A 94 32.85 -24.73 -7.93
CA PRO A 94 33.09 -24.43 -9.33
C PRO A 94 33.21 -25.73 -10.14
N ALA A 95 32.43 -25.82 -11.21
CA ALA A 95 32.44 -26.90 -12.18
C ALA A 95 33.09 -26.42 -13.49
N ASN A 96 33.41 -27.36 -14.39
CA ASN A 96 33.94 -26.98 -15.69
C ASN A 96 32.79 -26.46 -16.56
N LEU A 97 32.93 -25.28 -17.17
CA LEU A 97 31.91 -24.71 -18.05
C LEU A 97 31.60 -25.62 -19.26
N ASP A 98 32.58 -26.43 -19.71
CA ASP A 98 32.37 -27.45 -20.75
C ASP A 98 31.38 -28.56 -20.34
N ASP A 99 31.05 -28.69 -19.05
CA ASP A 99 30.11 -29.69 -18.53
C ASP A 99 28.64 -29.19 -18.61
N VAL A 100 28.42 -27.91 -18.96
CA VAL A 100 27.07 -27.38 -19.22
C VAL A 100 26.48 -28.07 -20.45
N ILE A 101 25.23 -28.52 -20.35
CA ILE A 101 24.56 -29.22 -21.44
C ILE A 101 24.12 -28.20 -22.49
N LEU A 102 24.68 -28.34 -23.70
CA LEU A 102 24.26 -27.60 -24.89
C LEU A 102 23.44 -28.51 -25.81
N ASP A 103 22.26 -28.06 -26.22
CA ASP A 103 21.36 -28.81 -27.09
C ASP A 103 20.59 -27.89 -28.06
N SER A 104 19.85 -28.46 -29.01
CA SER A 104 19.08 -27.71 -30.00
C SER A 104 17.82 -28.46 -30.43
N ASP A 105 16.71 -27.72 -30.58
CA ASP A 105 15.44 -28.22 -31.13
C ASP A 105 15.31 -27.99 -32.65
N GLY A 106 16.37 -27.49 -33.29
CA GLY A 106 16.44 -27.15 -34.71
C GLY A 106 15.94 -25.74 -35.05
N VAL A 107 15.29 -25.04 -34.12
CA VAL A 107 14.95 -23.61 -34.21
C VAL A 107 15.79 -22.79 -33.25
N HIS A 108 15.96 -23.29 -32.03
CA HIS A 108 16.76 -22.69 -30.96
C HIS A 108 17.96 -23.57 -30.64
N SER A 109 19.04 -22.93 -30.21
CA SER A 109 20.16 -23.60 -29.56
C SER A 109 20.22 -23.06 -28.13
N TYR A 110 20.34 -23.93 -27.13
CA TYR A 110 20.10 -23.58 -25.73
C TYR A 110 21.03 -24.29 -24.76
N VAL A 111 21.23 -23.64 -23.60
CA VAL A 111 21.80 -24.25 -22.39
C VAL A 111 20.68 -24.95 -21.64
N SER A 112 20.94 -26.16 -21.15
CA SER A 112 20.01 -26.94 -20.34
C SER A 112 20.55 -27.15 -18.94
N LEU A 113 19.83 -26.66 -17.94
CA LEU A 113 20.08 -26.85 -16.51
C LEU A 113 19.15 -27.98 -16.03
N THR A 114 19.67 -29.20 -16.01
CA THR A 114 18.89 -30.43 -15.87
C THR A 114 18.90 -31.00 -14.46
N GLN A 115 19.76 -30.50 -13.58
CA GLN A 115 19.70 -30.79 -12.16
C GLN A 115 19.10 -29.58 -11.41
N PRO A 116 18.33 -29.82 -10.32
CA PRO A 116 17.80 -28.77 -9.44
C PRO A 116 18.89 -27.77 -9.00
N GLU A 117 20.08 -28.30 -8.74
CA GLU A 117 21.27 -27.61 -8.27
C GLU A 117 22.13 -26.92 -9.34
N ASP A 118 21.84 -27.11 -10.63
CA ASP A 118 22.63 -26.48 -11.69
C ASP A 118 22.50 -24.95 -11.61
N LEU A 119 23.65 -24.27 -11.56
CA LEU A 119 23.74 -22.81 -11.41
C LEU A 119 24.76 -22.24 -12.39
N LEU A 120 24.30 -21.31 -13.23
CA LEU A 120 25.12 -20.57 -14.17
C LEU A 120 25.21 -19.11 -13.70
N LYS A 121 26.42 -18.61 -13.49
CA LYS A 121 26.67 -17.20 -13.22
C LYS A 121 27.17 -16.51 -14.48
N TYR A 122 26.66 -15.32 -14.74
CA TYR A 122 27.11 -14.42 -15.78
C TYR A 122 27.56 -13.10 -15.15
N SER A 123 28.77 -12.66 -15.49
CA SER A 123 29.33 -11.38 -15.05
C SER A 123 29.40 -10.41 -16.24
N PRO A 124 28.42 -9.49 -16.38
CA PRO A 124 28.42 -8.45 -17.41
C PRO A 124 29.73 -7.68 -17.48
N ALA A 125 30.15 -7.30 -18.70
CA ALA A 125 31.40 -6.59 -18.95
C ALA A 125 32.65 -7.21 -18.26
N ARG A 126 32.61 -8.50 -17.92
CA ARG A 126 33.66 -9.22 -17.17
C ARG A 126 33.95 -8.60 -15.79
N GLY A 127 32.91 -8.08 -15.13
CA GLY A 127 32.99 -7.44 -13.82
C GLY A 127 33.55 -6.01 -13.88
N GLU A 128 33.59 -5.38 -15.05
CA GLU A 128 33.77 -3.93 -15.17
C GLU A 128 32.43 -3.21 -14.98
N ALA A 129 32.46 -1.95 -14.54
CA ALA A 129 31.25 -1.16 -14.37
C ALA A 129 30.55 -0.94 -15.72
N LEU A 130 29.22 -1.12 -15.75
CA LEU A 130 28.40 -0.90 -16.93
C LEU A 130 28.19 0.59 -17.24
N GLY A 131 28.39 1.46 -16.25
CA GLY A 131 28.10 2.89 -16.36
C GLY A 131 26.66 3.19 -15.97
N CYS A 132 26.41 4.47 -15.71
CA CYS A 132 25.12 4.94 -15.23
C CYS A 132 24.22 5.26 -16.42
N ALA A 133 23.05 4.65 -16.45
CA ALA A 133 22.08 4.83 -17.51
C ALA A 133 20.69 5.06 -16.96
N ASP A 134 19.87 5.74 -17.76
CA ASP A 134 18.46 5.94 -17.49
C ASP A 134 17.62 4.67 -17.74
N GLU A 135 18.19 3.69 -18.43
CA GLU A 135 17.53 2.43 -18.75
C GLU A 135 18.48 1.23 -18.67
N TYR A 136 18.00 0.14 -18.05
CA TYR A 136 18.61 -1.18 -18.08
C TYR A 136 17.54 -2.19 -18.48
N ASN A 137 17.73 -2.88 -19.59
CA ASN A 137 16.80 -3.89 -20.06
C ASN A 137 17.46 -5.25 -20.11
N PHE A 138 16.80 -6.23 -19.52
CA PHE A 138 17.19 -7.62 -19.55
C PHE A 138 16.10 -8.41 -20.29
N ALA A 139 16.49 -9.33 -21.16
CA ALA A 139 15.56 -10.20 -21.87
C ALA A 139 16.05 -11.64 -21.82
N ILE A 140 15.15 -12.59 -21.62
CA ILE A 140 15.46 -14.01 -21.51
C ILE A 140 14.41 -14.84 -22.26
N ASP A 141 14.88 -15.70 -23.16
CA ASP A 141 14.05 -16.72 -23.81
C ASP A 141 14.35 -18.07 -23.17
N PHE A 142 13.32 -18.66 -22.56
CA PHE A 142 13.47 -19.87 -21.76
C PHE A 142 12.31 -20.84 -21.95
N ARG A 143 12.54 -22.12 -21.66
CA ARG A 143 11.46 -23.10 -21.48
C ARG A 143 11.72 -23.94 -20.24
N ILE A 144 10.66 -24.49 -19.67
CA ILE A 144 10.73 -25.28 -18.45
C ILE A 144 10.13 -26.66 -18.69
N ALA A 145 10.68 -27.66 -18.02
CA ALA A 145 10.18 -29.03 -18.06
C ALA A 145 10.25 -29.65 -16.67
N PRO A 146 9.35 -30.59 -16.34
CA PRO A 146 9.41 -31.28 -15.07
C PRO A 146 10.62 -32.23 -15.03
N LEU A 147 11.26 -32.36 -13.87
CA LEU A 147 12.31 -33.36 -13.65
C LEU A 147 11.73 -34.76 -13.46
N GLU A 148 12.54 -35.78 -13.75
CA GLU A 148 12.13 -37.17 -13.54
C GLU A 148 11.88 -37.43 -12.04
N GLY A 149 10.61 -37.65 -11.67
CA GLY A 149 10.21 -37.87 -10.28
C GLY A 149 9.59 -36.68 -9.56
N GLU A 150 9.33 -35.56 -10.26
CA GLU A 150 8.51 -34.45 -9.77
C GLU A 150 7.20 -34.99 -9.14
N PRO A 151 6.88 -34.64 -7.88
CA PRO A 151 5.61 -34.99 -7.27
C PRO A 151 4.44 -34.25 -7.94
N ASP A 152 3.35 -34.96 -8.22
CA ASP A 152 2.15 -34.39 -8.87
C ASP A 152 1.43 -33.33 -8.00
N ASP A 153 1.64 -33.34 -6.67
CA ASP A 153 0.92 -32.52 -5.68
C ASP A 153 1.79 -31.40 -5.06
N ASP A 154 2.99 -31.13 -5.60
CA ASP A 154 3.99 -30.24 -5.01
C ASP A 154 4.30 -29.01 -5.90
N ASP A 155 4.36 -27.82 -5.29
CA ASP A 155 4.65 -26.56 -6.00
C ASP A 155 6.12 -26.55 -6.39
N SER A 156 6.36 -26.93 -7.64
CA SER A 156 7.71 -27.13 -8.16
C SER A 156 8.25 -25.80 -8.66
N CYS A 157 9.00 -25.10 -7.80
CA CYS A 157 9.54 -23.76 -8.08
C CYS A 157 11.04 -23.75 -8.33
N ARG A 158 11.54 -22.83 -9.17
CA ARG A 158 12.97 -22.61 -9.41
C ARG A 158 13.25 -21.13 -9.71
N THR A 159 14.39 -20.62 -9.31
CA THR A 159 14.85 -19.28 -9.73
C THR A 159 15.23 -19.31 -11.20
N LEU A 160 14.62 -18.42 -11.99
CA LEU A 160 14.96 -18.20 -13.39
C LEU A 160 16.23 -17.35 -13.50
N ILE A 161 16.23 -16.19 -12.84
CA ILE A 161 17.36 -15.26 -12.80
C ILE A 161 17.32 -14.39 -11.54
N THR A 162 18.47 -14.11 -10.94
CA THR A 162 18.61 -13.14 -9.82
C THR A 162 19.90 -12.33 -9.94
N THR A 163 19.91 -11.12 -9.39
CA THR A 163 21.09 -10.27 -9.30
C THR A 163 22.02 -10.62 -8.13
N GLU A 164 21.49 -11.27 -7.10
CA GLU A 164 22.29 -11.76 -5.99
C GLU A 164 21.90 -13.20 -5.73
N GLY A 165 22.87 -14.11 -5.70
CA GLY A 165 22.61 -15.48 -5.28
C GLY A 165 22.50 -15.63 -3.77
N ALA A 166 21.61 -14.84 -3.15
CA ALA A 166 21.10 -15.01 -1.78
C ALA A 166 19.56 -14.71 -1.70
N PHE A 167 19.08 -13.86 -0.78
CA PHE A 167 17.66 -13.63 -0.48
C PHE A 167 16.90 -12.85 -1.57
N ARG A 168 15.56 -12.98 -1.61
CA ARG A 168 14.70 -12.23 -2.55
C ARG A 168 14.72 -10.72 -2.34
N ASP A 169 14.95 -10.29 -1.11
CA ASP A 169 15.01 -8.87 -0.72
C ASP A 169 16.39 -8.25 -0.96
N ASN A 170 17.28 -8.98 -1.64
CA ASN A 170 18.59 -8.48 -2.03
C ASN A 170 18.51 -7.40 -3.11
N ARG A 171 19.62 -6.69 -3.28
CA ARG A 171 19.69 -5.51 -4.14
C ARG A 171 19.54 -5.91 -5.61
N GLY A 172 18.66 -5.21 -6.33
CA GLY A 172 18.39 -5.48 -7.73
C GLY A 172 17.07 -6.22 -7.94
N PHE A 173 17.10 -7.45 -8.47
CA PHE A 173 15.88 -8.21 -8.75
C PHE A 173 16.07 -9.74 -8.66
N THR A 174 14.95 -10.44 -8.46
CA THR A 174 14.84 -11.90 -8.55
C THR A 174 13.60 -12.29 -9.34
N VAL A 175 13.71 -13.31 -10.21
CA VAL A 175 12.58 -13.91 -10.91
C VAL A 175 12.48 -15.40 -10.55
N LEU A 176 11.35 -15.78 -9.95
CA LEU A 176 10.99 -17.15 -9.62
C LEU A 176 9.95 -17.67 -10.61
N ILE A 177 10.03 -18.95 -10.95
CA ILE A 177 9.03 -19.67 -11.76
C ILE A 177 8.54 -20.90 -10.99
N CYS A 178 7.25 -21.17 -11.03
CA CYS A 178 6.61 -22.29 -10.34
C CYS A 178 5.67 -23.04 -11.28
N ARG A 179 5.73 -24.38 -11.26
CA ARG A 179 4.73 -25.26 -11.86
C ARG A 179 3.81 -25.79 -10.76
N ASN A 180 2.57 -26.08 -11.14
CA ASN A 180 1.53 -26.66 -10.29
C ASN A 180 1.06 -25.81 -9.09
N ASN A 181 1.51 -24.55 -8.97
CA ASN A 181 1.03 -23.62 -7.94
C ASN A 181 -0.51 -23.53 -7.99
N PRO A 182 -1.23 -23.81 -6.88
CA PRO A 182 -2.69 -23.75 -6.83
C PRO A 182 -3.25 -22.35 -7.12
N ALA A 183 -2.43 -21.30 -6.94
CA ALA A 183 -2.70 -19.97 -7.46
C ALA A 183 -2.21 -19.87 -8.92
N ASP A 184 -3.10 -20.14 -9.88
CA ASP A 184 -2.83 -20.10 -11.33
C ASP A 184 -2.18 -18.79 -11.82
N THR A 185 -2.31 -17.69 -11.07
CA THR A 185 -1.74 -16.37 -11.35
C THR A 185 -0.28 -16.20 -10.92
N GLU A 186 0.27 -17.09 -10.10
CA GLU A 186 1.58 -16.95 -9.44
C GLU A 186 2.66 -17.88 -10.04
N LYS A 187 2.51 -18.24 -11.32
CA LYS A 187 3.47 -19.10 -12.03
C LYS A 187 4.83 -18.46 -12.27
N LEU A 188 4.88 -17.14 -12.35
CA LEU A 188 6.12 -16.35 -12.37
C LEU A 188 6.01 -15.23 -11.35
N THR A 189 7.05 -15.03 -10.55
CA THR A 189 7.13 -13.95 -9.57
C THR A 189 8.40 -13.13 -9.79
N PHE A 190 8.23 -11.83 -10.01
CA PHE A 190 9.31 -10.84 -10.06
C PHE A 190 9.40 -10.09 -8.73
N TRP A 191 10.61 -9.91 -8.23
CA TRP A 191 10.93 -9.14 -7.03
C TRP A 191 11.97 -8.08 -7.36
N THR A 192 11.89 -6.90 -6.73
CA THR A 192 12.95 -5.90 -6.76
C THR A 192 13.06 -5.15 -5.43
N SER A 193 14.29 -5.00 -4.93
CA SER A 193 14.56 -4.40 -3.62
C SER A 193 15.85 -3.58 -3.66
N ALA A 194 16.00 -2.65 -2.71
CA ALA A 194 17.23 -1.94 -2.44
C ALA A 194 18.25 -2.75 -1.61
N GLY A 195 17.91 -3.97 -1.18
CA GLY A 195 18.82 -4.80 -0.37
C GLY A 195 18.84 -4.40 1.10
N ILE A 196 17.73 -3.94 1.66
CA ILE A 196 17.65 -3.51 3.07
C ILE A 196 17.56 -4.76 3.95
N GLN A 197 18.63 -5.05 4.68
CA GLN A 197 18.67 -6.20 5.58
C GLN A 197 17.92 -5.89 6.88
N GLY A 198 17.29 -6.92 7.44
CA GLY A 198 16.76 -6.84 8.81
C GLY A 198 17.88 -6.60 9.83
N HIS A 199 17.52 -6.04 10.96
CA HIS A 199 18.44 -5.73 12.05
C HIS A 199 17.90 -6.28 13.37
N GLU A 200 18.80 -6.56 14.30
CA GLU A 200 18.44 -7.10 15.61
C GLU A 200 18.22 -5.93 16.59
N VAL A 201 17.02 -5.83 17.16
CA VAL A 201 16.66 -4.86 18.20
C VAL A 201 16.35 -5.65 19.47
N ASP A 202 17.11 -5.38 20.54
CA ASP A 202 16.97 -6.05 21.85
C ASP A 202 16.95 -7.59 21.84
N GLY A 203 17.60 -8.20 20.84
CA GLY A 203 17.67 -9.66 20.69
C GLY A 203 16.53 -10.27 19.87
N GLU A 204 15.65 -9.45 19.30
CA GLU A 204 14.66 -9.84 18.31
C GLU A 204 15.08 -9.35 16.91
N PHE A 205 14.96 -10.22 15.91
CA PHE A 205 15.26 -9.88 14.52
C PHE A 205 14.08 -9.14 13.90
N VAL A 206 14.27 -7.86 13.59
CA VAL A 206 13.32 -7.05 12.82
C VAL A 206 13.66 -7.25 11.34
N PRO A 207 12.79 -7.91 10.54
CA PRO A 207 13.04 -8.09 9.12
C PRO A 207 13.09 -6.73 8.41
N GLY A 208 13.94 -6.63 7.39
CA GLY A 208 13.96 -5.45 6.51
C GLY A 208 12.66 -5.37 5.71
N PRO A 209 12.29 -4.17 5.21
CA PRO A 209 11.12 -4.02 4.35
C PRO A 209 11.27 -4.90 3.10
N GLU A 210 10.23 -5.68 2.79
CA GLU A 210 10.21 -6.49 1.58
C GLU A 210 10.19 -5.58 0.34
N GLY A 211 10.89 -6.03 -0.70
CA GLY A 211 10.90 -5.35 -2.00
C GLY A 211 9.53 -5.34 -2.69
N TYR A 212 9.44 -4.68 -3.85
CA TYR A 212 8.25 -4.79 -4.68
C TYR A 212 8.14 -6.18 -5.33
N GLN A 213 6.93 -6.73 -5.32
CA GLN A 213 6.60 -8.02 -5.92
C GLN A 213 5.59 -7.87 -7.07
N ARG A 214 5.75 -8.68 -8.12
CA ARG A 214 4.75 -8.88 -9.18
C ARG A 214 4.63 -10.32 -9.61
N PHE A 215 3.39 -10.78 -9.75
CA PHE A 215 3.06 -12.08 -10.29
C PHE A 215 2.68 -11.98 -11.77
N ASN A 216 2.92 -13.08 -12.49
CA ASN A 216 2.46 -13.24 -13.86
C ASN A 216 2.08 -14.71 -14.13
N GLY A 217 0.82 -14.94 -14.52
CA GLY A 217 0.27 -16.28 -14.75
C GLY A 217 0.42 -16.82 -16.18
N GLN A 218 0.85 -16.01 -17.16
CA GLN A 218 0.90 -16.43 -18.58
C GLN A 218 2.16 -17.21 -18.96
N LEU A 219 2.49 -18.23 -18.17
CA LEU A 219 3.59 -19.13 -18.47
C LEU A 219 3.13 -20.27 -19.40
N ASP A 220 3.79 -20.44 -20.56
CA ASP A 220 3.61 -21.62 -21.41
C ASP A 220 4.48 -22.76 -20.86
N ASP A 221 3.86 -23.61 -20.03
CA ASP A 221 4.50 -24.76 -19.39
C ASP A 221 4.90 -25.89 -20.36
N SER A 222 4.61 -25.71 -21.65
CA SER A 222 4.83 -26.68 -22.73
C SER A 222 5.74 -26.19 -23.86
N GLY A 223 6.18 -24.93 -23.79
CA GLY A 223 6.83 -24.24 -24.89
C GLY A 223 7.88 -23.21 -24.46
N TRP A 224 8.37 -22.46 -25.45
CA TRP A 224 9.29 -21.35 -25.25
C TRP A 224 8.53 -20.10 -24.79
N ASN A 225 9.06 -19.47 -23.75
CA ASN A 225 8.59 -18.22 -23.18
C ASN A 225 9.61 -17.12 -23.46
N SER A 226 9.13 -15.90 -23.67
CA SER A 226 9.97 -14.71 -23.78
C SER A 226 9.61 -13.75 -22.66
N LEU A 227 10.60 -13.42 -21.83
CA LEU A 227 10.47 -12.50 -20.70
C LEU A 227 11.44 -11.34 -20.91
N SER A 228 10.99 -10.12 -20.66
CA SER A 228 11.88 -8.97 -20.50
C SER A 228 11.48 -8.13 -19.31
N PHE A 229 12.47 -7.52 -18.68
CA PHE A 229 12.27 -6.57 -17.59
C PHE A 229 13.17 -5.36 -17.82
N ARG A 230 12.53 -4.20 -17.87
CA ARG A 230 13.13 -2.92 -18.25
C ARG A 230 13.02 -1.96 -17.07
N PHE A 231 14.17 -1.71 -16.43
CA PHE A 231 14.32 -0.68 -15.41
C PHE A 231 14.45 0.68 -16.08
N ARG A 232 13.60 1.62 -15.69
CA ARG A 232 13.58 2.98 -16.23
C ARG A 232 13.73 3.96 -15.08
N PHE A 233 14.84 4.69 -15.07
CA PHE A 233 15.20 5.64 -14.01
C PHE A 233 15.11 7.10 -14.45
N GLY A 234 15.29 7.40 -15.74
CA GLY A 234 15.36 8.78 -16.26
C GLY A 234 14.03 9.48 -16.54
N LEU A 235 12.93 9.00 -15.96
CA LEU A 235 11.61 9.63 -16.05
C LEU A 235 11.21 10.11 -14.65
N ASP A 236 10.32 11.10 -14.55
CA ASP A 236 9.77 11.60 -13.27
C ASP A 236 9.02 10.50 -12.46
N SER A 237 8.87 9.30 -13.02
CA SER A 237 8.27 8.12 -12.40
C SER A 237 9.12 6.85 -12.66
N PRO A 238 10.17 6.61 -11.87
CA PRO A 238 11.01 5.43 -12.02
C PRO A 238 10.20 4.14 -11.84
N ARG A 239 10.48 3.12 -12.66
CA ARG A 239 9.69 1.88 -12.70
C ARG A 239 10.42 0.70 -13.30
N VAL A 240 9.84 -0.48 -13.12
CA VAL A 240 10.18 -1.69 -13.87
C VAL A 240 9.00 -2.08 -14.76
N GLU A 241 9.23 -2.20 -16.06
CA GLU A 241 8.27 -2.74 -17.03
C GLU A 241 8.58 -4.22 -17.26
N ILE A 242 7.62 -5.12 -17.05
CA ILE A 242 7.79 -6.58 -17.14
C ILE A 242 6.92 -7.08 -18.29
N ASN A 243 7.52 -7.64 -19.33
CA ASN A 243 6.80 -8.23 -20.45
C ASN A 243 7.03 -9.74 -20.48
N LEU A 244 5.97 -10.52 -20.28
CA LEU A 244 5.97 -11.98 -20.45
C LEU A 244 5.05 -12.33 -21.62
N ASN A 245 5.61 -12.94 -22.68
CA ASN A 245 4.85 -13.42 -23.82
C ASN A 245 3.91 -12.35 -24.44
N GLY A 246 4.28 -11.06 -24.38
CA GLY A 246 3.49 -9.94 -24.88
C GLY A 246 2.56 -9.28 -23.85
N LEU A 247 2.32 -9.91 -22.69
CA LEU A 247 1.62 -9.28 -21.57
C LEU A 247 2.60 -8.37 -20.81
N THR A 248 2.34 -7.06 -20.85
CA THR A 248 3.16 -6.07 -20.14
C THR A 248 2.47 -5.63 -18.86
N THR A 249 3.17 -5.74 -17.74
CA THR A 249 2.80 -5.16 -16.44
C THR A 249 3.92 -4.23 -15.99
N ASN A 250 3.67 -3.41 -14.96
CA ASN A 250 4.69 -2.52 -14.44
C ASN A 250 4.64 -2.37 -12.90
N VAL A 251 5.75 -1.90 -12.35
CA VAL A 251 5.91 -1.52 -10.95
C VAL A 251 6.52 -0.14 -10.88
N ARG A 252 5.81 0.84 -10.33
CA ARG A 252 6.42 2.13 -9.98
C ARG A 252 7.27 1.97 -8.72
N LEU A 253 8.50 2.49 -8.75
CA LEU A 253 9.47 2.44 -7.66
C LEU A 253 9.40 3.74 -6.85
N VAL A 254 8.27 3.94 -6.15
CA VAL A 254 7.94 5.21 -5.48
C VAL A 254 8.07 5.16 -3.96
N GLU A 255 8.06 3.96 -3.36
CA GLU A 255 8.28 3.76 -1.92
C GLU A 255 9.77 3.52 -1.66
N GLY A 256 10.47 4.59 -1.25
CA GLY A 256 11.92 4.59 -1.08
C GLY A 256 12.42 3.66 0.03
N ASP A 257 11.56 3.35 1.01
CA ASP A 257 11.78 2.37 2.07
C ASP A 257 11.69 0.92 1.58
N ARG A 258 10.91 0.62 0.53
CA ARG A 258 10.83 -0.73 -0.07
C ARG A 258 11.84 -0.96 -1.18
N ALA A 259 11.94 0.00 -2.10
CA ALA A 259 12.78 -0.12 -3.29
C ALA A 259 13.29 1.25 -3.73
N ASN A 260 14.30 1.74 -3.02
CA ASN A 260 15.03 2.94 -3.40
C ASN A 260 15.61 2.81 -4.82
N PHE A 261 15.02 3.51 -5.78
CA PHE A 261 15.39 3.42 -7.19
C PHE A 261 16.85 3.83 -7.43
N ALA A 262 17.37 4.82 -6.69
CA ALA A 262 18.74 5.28 -6.83
C ALA A 262 19.73 4.24 -6.32
N ALA A 263 19.41 3.54 -5.23
CA ALA A 263 20.21 2.42 -4.72
C ALA A 263 20.26 1.26 -5.72
N ILE A 264 19.14 0.96 -6.38
CA ILE A 264 19.04 -0.06 -7.42
C ILE A 264 19.84 0.36 -8.66
N GLN A 265 19.65 1.59 -9.15
CA GLN A 265 20.37 2.13 -10.32
C GLN A 265 21.89 2.10 -10.11
N ASN A 266 22.36 2.57 -8.95
CA ASN A 266 23.78 2.56 -8.60
C ASN A 266 24.37 1.14 -8.60
N TYR A 267 23.59 0.15 -8.16
CA TYR A 267 24.01 -1.24 -8.18
C TYR A 267 24.07 -1.81 -9.61
N LEU A 268 23.03 -1.58 -10.42
CA LEU A 268 23.01 -2.02 -11.82
C LEU A 268 24.13 -1.37 -12.65
N ALA A 269 24.54 -0.14 -12.32
CA ALA A 269 25.66 0.55 -12.96
C ALA A 269 27.04 0.00 -12.55
N GLY A 270 27.12 -0.63 -11.37
CA GLY A 270 28.36 -1.01 -10.71
C GLY A 270 29.05 -2.24 -11.29
N PRO A 271 30.33 -2.47 -10.95
CA PRO A 271 31.08 -3.66 -11.35
C PRO A 271 30.64 -4.93 -10.61
N ASP A 272 29.85 -4.77 -9.54
CA ASP A 272 29.39 -5.86 -8.68
C ASP A 272 28.11 -6.53 -9.21
N LEU A 273 27.52 -6.03 -10.30
CA LEU A 273 26.36 -6.66 -10.91
C LEU A 273 26.75 -8.05 -11.44
N GLU A 274 26.09 -9.08 -10.91
CA GLU A 274 26.15 -10.45 -11.42
C GLU A 274 24.73 -10.92 -11.75
N LEU A 275 24.60 -11.83 -12.72
CA LEU A 275 23.34 -12.49 -13.03
C LEU A 275 23.48 -13.98 -12.80
N TRP A 276 22.62 -14.53 -11.96
CA TRP A 276 22.64 -15.93 -11.54
C TRP A 276 21.41 -16.62 -12.09
N LEU A 277 21.60 -17.61 -12.96
CA LEU A 277 20.54 -18.37 -13.64
C LEU A 277 20.51 -19.80 -13.08
N GLY A 278 19.35 -20.23 -12.59
CA GLY A 278 19.15 -21.56 -12.01
C GLY A 278 19.14 -21.60 -10.49
N GLY A 279 19.47 -22.77 -9.93
CA GLY A 279 19.17 -23.17 -8.54
C GLY A 279 19.69 -22.21 -7.47
N HIS A 280 19.00 -22.15 -6.32
CA HIS A 280 19.34 -21.23 -5.23
C HIS A 280 19.39 -21.89 -3.82
N PRO A 281 20.45 -21.62 -3.00
CA PRO A 281 20.70 -22.23 -1.68
C PRO A 281 19.93 -21.72 -0.47
N ASP A 282 19.40 -20.50 -0.40
CA ASP A 282 18.81 -19.96 0.85
C ASP A 282 17.47 -19.25 0.61
N ASN A 283 16.53 -19.92 -0.04
CA ASN A 283 15.17 -19.39 -0.10
C ASN A 283 14.27 -20.11 0.90
N TYR A 284 14.07 -19.50 2.07
CA TYR A 284 13.10 -19.96 3.09
C TYR A 284 11.64 -19.95 2.59
N PHE A 285 11.35 -19.46 1.38
CA PHE A 285 10.00 -19.45 0.81
C PHE A 285 9.71 -20.63 -0.13
N ILE A 286 10.72 -21.42 -0.53
CA ILE A 286 10.45 -22.67 -1.22
C ILE A 286 10.52 -23.77 -0.16
N ASP A 287 9.38 -24.06 0.48
CA ASP A 287 9.21 -25.26 1.32
C ASP A 287 9.40 -26.57 0.53
N ASN A 288 9.59 -26.46 -0.80
CA ASN A 288 9.58 -27.54 -1.76
C ASN A 288 10.89 -27.63 -2.55
N PHE A 289 11.18 -28.81 -3.08
CA PHE A 289 12.40 -29.08 -3.82
C PHE A 289 12.29 -28.53 -5.27
N PRO A 290 13.36 -27.99 -5.90
CA PRO A 290 13.26 -27.34 -7.22
C PRO A 290 13.18 -28.35 -8.38
N TRP A 291 12.01 -28.99 -8.54
CA TRP A 291 11.75 -30.08 -9.51
C TRP A 291 11.69 -29.65 -10.99
N LEU A 292 12.30 -28.53 -11.38
CA LEU A 292 12.23 -28.00 -12.74
C LEU A 292 13.56 -28.11 -13.48
N GLN A 293 13.56 -28.72 -14.66
CA GLN A 293 14.56 -28.47 -15.69
C GLN A 293 14.30 -27.10 -16.32
N MET A 294 15.36 -26.35 -16.57
CA MET A 294 15.30 -25.06 -17.22
C MET A 294 16.22 -25.01 -18.43
N ASP A 295 15.68 -24.68 -19.59
CA ASP A 295 16.45 -24.46 -20.81
C ASP A 295 16.43 -22.98 -21.18
N ILE A 296 17.59 -22.40 -21.48
CA ILE A 296 17.77 -20.98 -21.81
C ILE A 296 18.36 -20.87 -23.21
N ALA A 297 17.60 -20.32 -24.15
CA ALA A 297 18.04 -20.08 -25.52
C ALA A 297 18.73 -18.73 -25.68
N ARG A 298 18.30 -17.74 -24.90
CA ARG A 298 18.76 -16.36 -25.03
C ARG A 298 18.76 -15.66 -23.69
N LEU A 299 19.78 -14.84 -23.47
CA LEU A 299 19.87 -13.85 -22.41
C LEU A 299 20.50 -12.59 -23.02
N ASP A 300 19.76 -11.49 -23.00
CA ASP A 300 20.26 -10.19 -23.41
C ASP A 300 20.30 -9.22 -22.25
N LEU A 301 21.35 -8.39 -22.24
CA LEU A 301 21.41 -7.17 -21.45
C LEU A 301 21.64 -6.00 -22.39
N SER A 302 20.84 -4.95 -22.25
CA SER A 302 21.11 -3.65 -22.84
C SER A 302 21.12 -2.54 -21.80
N VAL A 303 22.07 -1.61 -21.93
CA VAL A 303 22.22 -0.44 -21.07
C VAL A 303 22.10 0.82 -21.91
N GLY A 304 21.27 1.77 -21.46
CA GLY A 304 21.01 3.04 -22.14
C GLY A 304 19.87 2.97 -23.17
N ALA A 305 19.49 4.15 -23.68
CA ALA A 305 18.40 4.30 -24.64
C ALA A 305 18.74 3.70 -26.01
N ARG A 306 17.74 3.09 -26.66
CA ARG A 306 17.84 2.54 -28.02
C ARG A 306 17.10 3.43 -29.02
N GLU A 307 17.45 3.33 -30.30
CA GLU A 307 16.72 4.05 -31.36
C GLU A 307 15.37 3.39 -31.64
N GLN A 308 14.28 4.15 -31.55
CA GLN A 308 12.94 3.68 -31.86
C GLN A 308 12.70 3.55 -33.37
N ASP A 309 12.20 2.40 -33.84
CA ASP A 309 11.73 2.24 -35.24
C ASP A 309 10.29 2.79 -35.39
N SER A 310 10.13 4.11 -35.31
CA SER A 310 8.83 4.78 -35.40
C SER A 310 8.08 4.49 -36.71
N VAL A 311 8.79 4.13 -37.80
CA VAL A 311 8.17 3.76 -39.09
C VAL A 311 7.50 2.40 -38.99
N LEU A 312 8.20 1.41 -38.45
CA LEU A 312 7.63 0.08 -38.18
C LEU A 312 6.44 0.19 -37.23
N LEU A 313 6.59 0.88 -36.10
CA LEU A 313 5.53 1.00 -35.11
C LEU A 313 4.28 1.68 -35.67
N THR A 314 4.45 2.75 -36.45
CA THR A 314 3.34 3.41 -37.17
C THR A 314 2.63 2.45 -38.13
N SER A 315 3.40 1.60 -38.84
CA SER A 315 2.81 0.61 -39.75
C SER A 315 2.01 -0.46 -39.01
N ILE A 316 2.47 -0.90 -37.83
CA ILE A 316 1.77 -1.86 -36.98
C ILE A 316 0.44 -1.27 -36.49
N LEU A 317 0.47 -0.04 -35.94
CA LEU A 317 -0.75 0.63 -35.48
C LEU A 317 -1.76 0.81 -36.61
N THR A 318 -1.29 1.14 -37.81
CA THR A 318 -2.15 1.28 -39.00
C THR A 318 -2.80 -0.06 -39.37
N GLU A 319 -2.03 -1.15 -39.48
CA GLU A 319 -2.53 -2.48 -39.81
C GLU A 319 -3.55 -2.98 -38.76
N LEU A 320 -3.33 -2.68 -37.48
CA LEU A 320 -4.27 -3.01 -36.40
C LEU A 320 -5.63 -2.32 -36.62
N MET A 321 -5.65 -1.05 -37.02
CA MET A 321 -6.89 -0.30 -37.27
C MET A 321 -7.68 -0.80 -38.51
N GLU A 322 -7.03 -1.42 -39.50
CA GLU A 322 -7.71 -1.86 -40.74
C GLU A 322 -8.69 -3.03 -40.55
N GLY A 323 -8.64 -3.72 -39.40
CA GLY A 323 -9.71 -4.61 -38.92
C GLY A 323 -9.85 -5.98 -39.61
N SER A 324 -8.87 -6.41 -40.40
CA SER A 324 -8.86 -7.72 -41.10
C SER A 324 -8.02 -8.82 -40.44
N ASN A 325 -7.46 -8.57 -39.26
CA ASN A 325 -6.51 -9.47 -38.59
C ASN A 325 -7.22 -10.55 -37.77
N THR A 326 -6.61 -11.73 -37.70
CA THR A 326 -6.97 -12.73 -36.69
C THR A 326 -6.32 -12.38 -35.35
N VAL A 327 -6.86 -12.89 -34.23
CA VAL A 327 -6.30 -12.67 -32.88
C VAL A 327 -4.81 -13.01 -32.82
N ALA A 328 -4.39 -14.15 -33.37
CA ALA A 328 -2.98 -14.55 -33.41
C ALA A 328 -2.08 -13.57 -34.20
N GLN A 329 -2.60 -12.94 -35.26
CA GLN A 329 -1.86 -11.91 -36.00
C GLN A 329 -1.74 -10.63 -35.17
N GLU A 330 -2.79 -10.25 -34.44
CA GLU A 330 -2.77 -9.11 -33.54
C GLU A 330 -1.78 -9.34 -32.39
N GLU A 331 -1.76 -10.53 -31.78
CA GLU A 331 -0.79 -10.92 -30.76
C GLU A 331 0.66 -10.80 -31.27
N GLU A 332 0.96 -11.31 -32.47
CA GLU A 332 2.29 -11.19 -33.07
C GLU A 332 2.68 -9.72 -33.30
N MET A 333 1.74 -8.90 -33.76
CA MET A 333 1.97 -7.46 -33.96
C MET A 333 2.19 -6.71 -32.66
N VAL A 334 1.44 -7.02 -31.59
CA VAL A 334 1.60 -6.38 -30.27
C VAL A 334 2.93 -6.77 -29.64
N LYS A 335 3.31 -8.06 -29.70
CA LYS A 335 4.65 -8.53 -29.30
C LYS A 335 5.74 -7.76 -30.04
N LYS A 336 5.59 -7.63 -31.36
CA LYS A 336 6.54 -6.88 -32.19
C LYS A 336 6.54 -5.38 -31.88
N PHE A 337 5.40 -4.80 -31.53
CA PHE A 337 5.33 -3.39 -31.12
C PHE A 337 6.21 -3.14 -29.90
N TYR A 338 5.98 -3.87 -28.80
CA TYR A 338 6.75 -3.69 -27.56
C TYR A 338 8.23 -4.03 -27.70
N ALA A 339 8.60 -4.96 -28.59
CA ALA A 339 9.99 -5.26 -28.88
C ALA A 339 10.77 -4.09 -29.55
N HIS A 340 10.06 -3.13 -30.15
CA HIS A 340 10.64 -2.00 -30.87
C HIS A 340 10.21 -0.64 -30.30
N PHE A 341 9.39 -0.62 -29.27
CA PHE A 341 8.86 0.59 -28.65
C PHE A 341 9.79 1.03 -27.53
N GLU A 342 10.28 2.26 -27.66
CA GLU A 342 11.25 2.88 -26.74
C GLU A 342 10.63 4.09 -26.03
N ASN A 343 9.29 4.18 -26.04
CA ASN A 343 8.53 5.26 -25.40
C ASN A 343 8.90 6.66 -25.93
N GLU A 344 9.28 6.75 -27.21
CA GLU A 344 9.53 8.02 -27.87
C GLU A 344 8.26 8.50 -28.59
N TRP A 345 7.80 9.72 -28.27
CA TRP A 345 6.63 10.31 -28.93
C TRP A 345 6.88 10.71 -30.39
N ASP A 346 8.09 11.18 -30.67
CA ASP A 346 8.44 11.72 -31.98
C ASP A 346 8.36 10.67 -33.09
N GLY A 347 7.63 11.01 -34.15
CA GLY A 347 7.46 10.15 -35.33
C GLY A 347 6.37 9.07 -35.22
N ILE A 348 5.78 8.85 -34.03
CA ILE A 348 4.69 7.88 -33.83
C ILE A 348 3.41 8.51 -33.21
N GLY A 349 3.50 9.65 -32.53
CA GLY A 349 2.39 10.24 -31.76
C GLY A 349 1.05 10.35 -32.51
N ASP A 350 1.05 10.82 -33.76
CA ASP A 350 -0.17 10.89 -34.58
C ASP A 350 -0.83 9.51 -34.79
N ALA A 351 -0.03 8.46 -34.96
CA ALA A 351 -0.51 7.10 -35.15
C ALA A 351 -1.03 6.50 -33.83
N VAL A 352 -0.37 6.80 -32.70
CA VAL A 352 -0.82 6.42 -31.36
C VAL A 352 -2.20 7.03 -31.08
N ILE A 353 -2.37 8.33 -31.33
CA ILE A 353 -3.65 9.01 -31.12
C ILE A 353 -4.74 8.51 -32.08
N ALA A 354 -4.40 8.22 -33.33
CA ALA A 354 -5.33 7.60 -34.25
C ALA A 354 -5.78 6.22 -33.78
N PHE A 355 -4.84 5.38 -33.31
CA PHE A 355 -5.10 4.04 -32.79
C PHE A 355 -6.02 4.08 -31.57
N ILE A 356 -5.69 4.88 -30.54
CA ILE A 356 -6.53 5.03 -29.35
C ILE A 356 -7.95 5.50 -29.74
N LYS A 357 -8.06 6.49 -30.63
CA LYS A 357 -9.39 6.98 -31.06
C LYS A 357 -10.18 5.95 -31.85
N ASP A 358 -9.52 5.08 -32.60
CA ASP A 358 -10.15 4.00 -33.35
C ASP A 358 -10.68 2.93 -32.38
N THR A 359 -9.85 2.47 -31.44
CA THR A 359 -10.25 1.47 -30.43
C THR A 359 -11.38 1.98 -29.54
N GLU A 360 -11.31 3.22 -29.04
CA GLU A 360 -12.39 3.83 -28.24
C GLU A 360 -13.71 4.03 -29.02
N GLN A 361 -13.66 4.09 -30.35
CA GLN A 361 -14.87 4.18 -31.18
C GLN A 361 -15.54 2.81 -31.38
N GLN A 362 -14.75 1.73 -31.34
CA GLN A 362 -15.19 0.38 -31.64
C GLN A 362 -15.58 -0.41 -30.38
N SER A 363 -14.96 -0.09 -29.24
CA SER A 363 -15.11 -0.82 -27.97
C SER A 363 -15.64 0.09 -26.84
N PRO A 364 -16.30 -0.47 -25.82
CA PRO A 364 -16.58 0.26 -24.58
C PRO A 364 -15.28 0.63 -23.83
N PRO A 365 -15.35 1.47 -22.77
CA PRO A 365 -14.25 1.65 -21.82
C PRO A 365 -13.65 0.33 -21.36
N LEU A 366 -12.32 0.30 -21.22
CA LEU A 366 -11.58 -0.91 -20.83
C LEU A 366 -12.01 -1.48 -19.48
N PHE A 367 -12.46 -0.60 -18.57
CA PHE A 367 -12.85 -0.95 -17.21
C PHE A 367 -14.24 -0.41 -16.90
N THR A 368 -14.96 -1.07 -15.98
CA THR A 368 -16.30 -0.67 -15.54
C THR A 368 -16.45 -0.75 -14.03
N LEU A 369 -17.16 0.19 -13.41
CA LEU A 369 -17.36 0.18 -11.95
C LEU A 369 -18.04 -1.10 -11.43
N SER A 370 -18.94 -1.67 -12.23
CA SER A 370 -19.75 -2.82 -11.83
C SER A 370 -19.02 -4.16 -11.87
N GLN A 371 -17.86 -4.24 -12.53
CA GLN A 371 -17.13 -5.49 -12.70
C GLN A 371 -15.64 -5.22 -12.95
N SER A 372 -14.78 -5.89 -12.16
CA SER A 372 -13.34 -5.91 -12.40
C SER A 372 -13.00 -6.64 -13.70
N THR A 373 -12.07 -6.08 -14.48
CA THR A 373 -11.58 -6.64 -15.73
C THR A 373 -10.10 -6.98 -15.59
N SER A 374 -9.76 -8.22 -15.94
CA SER A 374 -8.37 -8.68 -15.97
C SER A 374 -7.66 -8.20 -17.23
N LEU A 375 -6.37 -7.87 -17.13
CA LEU A 375 -5.54 -7.67 -18.32
C LEU A 375 -5.48 -8.91 -19.22
N LEU A 376 -5.63 -10.10 -18.62
CA LEU A 376 -5.65 -11.38 -19.33
C LEU A 376 -6.89 -11.57 -20.20
N ASP A 377 -7.98 -10.85 -19.88
CA ASP A 377 -9.23 -10.90 -20.62
C ASP A 377 -9.29 -9.90 -21.78
N LEU A 378 -8.31 -8.98 -21.85
CA LEU A 378 -8.26 -7.98 -22.91
C LEU A 378 -7.83 -8.59 -24.24
N THR A 379 -8.42 -8.09 -25.32
CA THR A 379 -7.92 -8.41 -26.67
C THR A 379 -6.51 -7.85 -26.85
N PRO A 380 -5.69 -8.38 -27.78
CA PRO A 380 -4.35 -7.85 -28.02
C PRO A 380 -4.35 -6.33 -28.31
N LYS A 381 -5.34 -5.85 -29.06
CA LYS A 381 -5.54 -4.42 -29.32
C LYS A 381 -5.86 -3.62 -28.06
N ASP A 382 -6.74 -4.14 -27.22
CA ASP A 382 -7.12 -3.47 -25.97
C ASP A 382 -5.96 -3.43 -24.98
N LEU A 383 -5.12 -4.47 -24.94
CA LEU A 383 -3.89 -4.50 -24.17
C LEU A 383 -2.86 -3.47 -24.67
N LEU A 384 -2.69 -3.34 -26.00
CA LEU A 384 -1.83 -2.29 -26.56
C LEU A 384 -2.39 -0.89 -26.28
N GLN A 385 -3.71 -0.70 -26.40
CA GLN A 385 -4.37 0.55 -26.04
C GLN A 385 -4.14 0.89 -24.56
N PHE A 386 -4.27 -0.09 -23.67
CA PHE A 386 -4.03 0.08 -22.24
C PHE A 386 -2.62 0.58 -21.96
N GLY A 387 -1.59 -0.11 -22.48
CA GLY A 387 -0.20 0.28 -22.28
C GLY A 387 0.14 1.66 -22.87
N LEU A 388 -0.40 2.00 -24.04
CA LEU A 388 -0.22 3.34 -24.63
C LEU A 388 -0.91 4.44 -23.79
N LYS A 389 -2.08 4.16 -23.21
CA LYS A 389 -2.77 5.09 -22.31
C LYS A 389 -2.01 5.30 -21.01
N GLN A 390 -1.44 4.23 -20.43
CA GLN A 390 -0.58 4.33 -19.25
C GLN A 390 0.65 5.17 -19.56
N TRP A 391 1.37 4.89 -20.65
CA TRP A 391 2.52 5.67 -21.07
C TRP A 391 2.21 7.17 -21.21
N ILE A 392 1.10 7.51 -21.87
CA ILE A 392 0.67 8.91 -22.00
C ILE A 392 0.39 9.54 -20.63
N LEU A 393 -0.31 8.83 -19.75
CA LEU A 393 -0.67 9.34 -18.43
C LEU A 393 0.57 9.55 -17.53
N ASP A 394 1.49 8.60 -17.59
CA ASP A 394 2.64 8.52 -16.70
C ASP A 394 3.78 9.47 -17.13
N ASP A 395 4.05 9.56 -18.44
CA ASP A 395 5.30 10.16 -18.93
C ASP A 395 5.10 11.40 -19.81
N LEU A 396 3.90 11.66 -20.34
CA LEU A 396 3.72 12.68 -21.38
C LEU A 396 2.78 13.80 -20.96
N THR A 397 3.20 15.04 -21.10
CA THR A 397 2.35 16.21 -20.82
C THR A 397 1.48 16.57 -22.02
N ALA A 398 0.47 17.42 -21.79
CA ALA A 398 -0.31 18.00 -22.87
C ALA A 398 0.51 18.95 -23.79
N GLU A 399 1.70 19.40 -23.38
CA GLU A 399 2.62 20.13 -24.28
C GLU A 399 3.12 19.23 -25.42
N VAL A 400 3.45 17.98 -25.09
CA VAL A 400 3.94 16.98 -26.05
C VAL A 400 2.80 16.40 -26.89
N THR A 401 1.71 16.03 -26.23
CA THR A 401 0.64 15.22 -26.82
C THR A 401 -0.52 16.04 -27.38
N GLY A 402 -0.64 17.30 -26.94
CA GLY A 402 -1.84 18.09 -27.08
C GLY A 402 -2.98 17.63 -26.14
N PRO A 403 -4.13 18.32 -26.14
CA PRO A 403 -5.27 17.93 -25.32
C PRO A 403 -5.86 16.58 -25.73
N ILE A 404 -5.89 15.61 -24.81
CA ILE A 404 -6.40 14.25 -25.04
C ILE A 404 -7.27 13.84 -23.87
N ALA A 405 -8.50 13.39 -24.14
CA ALA A 405 -9.39 12.81 -23.14
C ALA A 405 -9.54 11.31 -23.38
N PHE A 406 -9.38 10.49 -22.35
CA PHE A 406 -9.63 9.06 -22.42
C PHE A 406 -11.11 8.75 -22.17
N GLN A 407 -11.64 7.74 -22.86
CA GLN A 407 -13.02 7.31 -22.67
C GLN A 407 -13.31 6.78 -21.26
N GLU A 408 -12.29 6.26 -20.55
CA GLU A 408 -12.39 5.73 -19.19
C GLU A 408 -12.82 6.81 -18.19
N SER A 409 -12.56 8.09 -18.48
CA SER A 409 -13.09 9.22 -17.70
C SER A 409 -14.61 9.22 -17.59
N ARG A 410 -15.34 8.56 -18.52
CA ARG A 410 -16.80 8.42 -18.45
C ARG A 410 -17.24 7.46 -17.34
N VAL A 411 -16.37 6.54 -16.95
CA VAL A 411 -16.59 5.54 -15.90
C VAL A 411 -16.10 6.09 -14.57
N PHE A 412 -14.81 6.42 -14.47
CA PHE A 412 -14.19 6.93 -13.25
C PHE A 412 -12.90 7.70 -13.61
N PRO A 413 -12.60 8.86 -13.01
CA PRO A 413 -13.31 9.53 -11.91
C PRO A 413 -14.60 10.25 -12.34
N GLY A 414 -14.94 10.27 -13.62
CA GLY A 414 -16.22 10.80 -14.12
C GLY A 414 -16.07 12.01 -15.04
N ALA A 415 -17.01 12.13 -15.99
CA ALA A 415 -16.99 13.19 -16.99
C ALA A 415 -17.46 14.54 -16.41
N VAL A 416 -17.05 15.64 -17.03
CA VAL A 416 -17.58 16.99 -16.75
C VAL A 416 -18.72 17.33 -17.71
N ARG A 417 -19.75 18.01 -17.20
CA ARG A 417 -20.86 18.47 -18.04
C ARG A 417 -20.34 19.44 -19.11
N PRO A 418 -20.59 19.21 -20.42
CA PRO A 418 -20.03 20.06 -21.47
C PRO A 418 -20.38 21.55 -21.37
N THR A 419 -21.54 21.87 -20.76
CA THR A 419 -22.02 23.25 -20.58
C THR A 419 -21.48 23.94 -19.33
N ALA A 420 -20.73 23.26 -18.47
CA ALA A 420 -20.15 23.86 -17.28
C ALA A 420 -19.13 24.94 -17.68
N ALA A 421 -19.09 26.04 -16.93
CA ALA A 421 -18.17 27.13 -17.24
C ALA A 421 -16.73 26.73 -16.85
N ARG A 422 -15.77 26.98 -17.74
CA ARG A 422 -14.35 26.96 -17.43
C ARG A 422 -14.01 28.35 -16.93
N GLU A 423 -13.59 28.45 -15.68
CA GLU A 423 -13.42 29.72 -14.99
C GLU A 423 -11.94 30.00 -14.72
N THR A 424 -11.66 31.26 -14.45
CA THR A 424 -10.42 31.71 -13.83
C THR A 424 -10.78 32.26 -12.46
N VAL A 425 -10.16 31.74 -11.41
CA VAL A 425 -10.47 32.09 -10.03
C VAL A 425 -9.19 32.36 -9.25
N ASP A 426 -9.25 33.32 -8.33
CA ASP A 426 -8.25 33.51 -7.29
C ASP A 426 -8.76 32.83 -6.02
N ILE A 427 -7.98 31.93 -5.45
CA ILE A 427 -8.24 31.24 -4.18
C ILE A 427 -7.07 31.46 -3.23
N GLU A 428 -7.23 31.06 -1.97
CA GLU A 428 -6.18 31.05 -0.97
C GLU A 428 -6.01 29.63 -0.41
N ILE A 429 -4.76 29.18 -0.29
CA ILE A 429 -4.38 27.87 0.25
C ILE A 429 -3.65 28.07 1.58
N GLU A 430 -3.96 27.22 2.55
CA GLU A 430 -3.22 27.14 3.81
C GLU A 430 -1.85 26.51 3.57
N GLY A 431 -0.85 27.37 3.40
CA GLY A 431 0.53 27.00 3.08
C GLY A 431 1.44 26.80 4.28
N THR A 432 0.90 26.87 5.50
CA THR A 432 1.63 26.45 6.69
C THR A 432 1.29 25.00 6.97
N TYR A 433 2.33 24.18 7.12
CA TYR A 433 2.21 22.80 7.54
C TYR A 433 3.46 22.41 8.33
N GLN A 434 3.24 21.94 9.55
CA GLN A 434 4.31 21.51 10.45
C GLN A 434 3.79 20.31 11.24
N THR A 435 4.42 19.16 11.07
CA THR A 435 4.17 17.98 11.89
C THR A 435 4.52 18.25 13.36
N ASP A 436 3.87 17.51 14.26
CA ASP A 436 4.25 17.51 15.66
C ASP A 436 5.40 16.50 15.84
N PRO A 437 6.59 16.91 16.33
CA PRO A 437 7.71 15.98 16.50
C PRO A 437 7.45 14.88 17.54
N ASN A 438 6.39 15.00 18.34
CA ASN A 438 6.09 14.10 19.44
C ASN A 438 5.05 13.01 19.09
N TYR A 439 4.45 13.05 17.90
CA TYR A 439 3.63 11.94 17.40
C TYR A 439 3.54 11.95 15.88
N LEU A 440 3.39 10.76 15.31
CA LEU A 440 3.28 10.58 13.87
C LEU A 440 1.88 10.11 13.48
N LEU A 441 1.43 10.57 12.32
CA LEU A 441 0.30 10.00 11.58
C LEU A 441 0.86 9.50 10.25
N ASN A 442 0.25 8.46 9.68
CA ASN A 442 0.73 7.90 8.41
C ASN A 442 0.76 8.96 7.30
N ASP A 443 1.75 8.88 6.41
CA ASP A 443 1.92 9.77 5.25
C ASP A 443 1.93 11.27 5.62
N SER A 444 2.71 11.66 6.63
CA SER A 444 2.75 13.05 7.12
C SER A 444 3.74 13.96 6.39
N ASP A 445 4.50 13.47 5.41
CA ASP A 445 5.51 14.26 4.67
C ASP A 445 4.92 15.45 3.90
N SER A 446 3.62 15.41 3.60
CA SER A 446 2.90 16.50 3.00
C SER A 446 1.41 16.48 3.38
N VAL A 447 0.72 17.60 3.17
CA VAL A 447 -0.71 17.75 3.39
C VAL A 447 -1.42 18.23 2.14
N ALA A 448 -2.55 17.59 1.82
CA ALA A 448 -3.40 17.96 0.70
C ALA A 448 -4.28 19.15 1.08
N ARG A 449 -4.37 20.15 0.19
CA ARG A 449 -5.23 21.33 0.35
C ARG A 449 -6.26 21.41 -0.78
N PRO A 450 -7.58 21.35 -0.49
CA PRO A 450 -8.62 21.40 -1.50
C PRO A 450 -8.65 22.76 -2.19
N THR A 451 -8.75 22.75 -3.52
CA THR A 451 -8.95 23.99 -4.31
C THR A 451 -10.42 24.28 -4.58
N GLY A 452 -11.32 23.29 -4.39
CA GLY A 452 -12.71 23.35 -4.82
C GLY A 452 -12.88 23.38 -6.35
N ARG A 453 -11.87 22.94 -7.11
CA ARG A 453 -11.84 22.93 -8.58
C ARG A 453 -11.72 21.52 -9.14
N TYR A 454 -12.22 21.34 -10.37
CA TYR A 454 -12.12 20.10 -11.13
C TYR A 454 -11.63 20.40 -12.55
N LEU A 455 -10.64 19.67 -13.03
CA LEU A 455 -10.18 19.72 -14.41
C LEU A 455 -10.98 18.73 -15.25
N ALA A 456 -11.60 19.22 -16.32
CA ALA A 456 -12.32 18.36 -17.24
C ALA A 456 -11.34 17.41 -17.97
N PRO A 457 -11.73 16.16 -18.22
CA PRO A 457 -10.85 15.18 -18.86
C PRO A 457 -10.25 15.69 -20.17
N GLY A 458 -8.93 15.68 -20.25
CA GLY A 458 -8.17 16.12 -21.42
C GLY A 458 -8.15 17.61 -21.71
N GLU A 459 -8.69 18.45 -20.82
CA GLU A 459 -8.49 19.90 -20.88
C GLU A 459 -7.20 20.29 -20.17
N ILE A 460 -6.68 21.48 -20.49
CA ILE A 460 -5.49 22.06 -19.88
C ILE A 460 -5.94 23.19 -18.96
N ALA A 461 -5.38 23.24 -17.76
CA ALA A 461 -5.51 24.36 -16.83
C ALA A 461 -4.15 24.98 -16.54
N THR A 462 -4.17 26.20 -16.03
CA THR A 462 -2.96 26.91 -15.62
C THR A 462 -3.08 27.28 -14.15
N VAL A 463 -2.05 26.94 -13.37
CA VAL A 463 -1.91 27.33 -11.97
C VAL A 463 -0.83 28.40 -11.89
N THR A 464 -1.17 29.54 -11.31
CA THR A 464 -0.22 30.65 -11.11
C THR A 464 0.00 30.89 -9.63
N VAL A 465 1.28 30.85 -9.22
CA VAL A 465 1.72 31.07 -7.85
C VAL A 465 2.71 32.25 -7.77
N ALA A 466 2.92 32.78 -6.58
CA ALA A 466 3.96 33.76 -6.35
C ALA A 466 5.35 33.10 -6.43
N GLN A 467 6.37 33.88 -6.83
CA GLN A 467 7.77 33.41 -6.85
C GLN A 467 8.25 32.84 -5.50
N SER A 468 7.65 33.26 -4.39
CA SER A 468 7.99 32.72 -3.06
C SER A 468 7.59 31.26 -2.85
N VAL A 469 6.74 30.70 -3.71
CA VAL A 469 6.28 29.31 -3.63
C VAL A 469 7.18 28.36 -4.43
N THR A 470 7.87 28.86 -5.45
CA THR A 470 8.55 28.00 -6.46
C THR A 470 9.65 27.12 -5.90
N ASP A 471 10.24 27.54 -4.79
CA ASP A 471 11.36 26.84 -4.16
C ASP A 471 10.91 26.09 -2.89
N LEU A 472 9.60 26.00 -2.63
CA LEU A 472 9.04 25.37 -1.42
C LEU A 472 8.67 23.90 -1.61
N GLY A 473 8.86 23.33 -2.81
CA GLY A 473 8.50 21.93 -3.08
C GLY A 473 6.99 21.66 -3.09
N TRP A 474 6.16 22.68 -3.30
CA TRP A 474 4.72 22.48 -3.43
C TRP A 474 4.39 21.80 -4.76
N GLU A 475 3.32 21.01 -4.75
CA GLU A 475 2.82 20.35 -5.95
C GLU A 475 1.33 20.62 -6.15
N VAL A 476 0.87 20.55 -7.40
CA VAL A 476 -0.54 20.46 -7.74
C VAL A 476 -0.85 19.07 -8.28
N GLN A 477 -1.85 18.42 -7.70
CA GLN A 477 -2.35 17.12 -8.16
C GLN A 477 -3.72 17.27 -8.83
N VAL A 478 -3.88 16.62 -9.98
CA VAL A 478 -5.15 16.49 -10.70
C VAL A 478 -5.66 15.05 -10.55
N GLY A 479 -6.71 14.87 -9.75
CA GLY A 479 -7.24 13.58 -9.31
C GLY A 479 -7.02 13.42 -7.80
N THR A 480 -8.01 12.94 -7.05
CA THR A 480 -7.87 12.74 -5.58
C THR A 480 -7.31 11.35 -5.23
N HIS A 481 -7.22 10.45 -6.21
CA HIS A 481 -6.85 9.03 -6.04
C HIS A 481 -5.39 8.84 -6.43
N GLY A 482 -4.48 9.17 -5.51
CA GLY A 482 -3.04 9.15 -5.73
C GLY A 482 -2.41 7.75 -5.73
N VAL A 483 -3.11 6.74 -5.22
CA VAL A 483 -2.58 5.37 -5.07
C VAL A 483 -2.68 4.59 -6.38
N ASP A 484 -1.60 3.88 -6.71
CA ASP A 484 -1.51 2.99 -7.86
C ASP A 484 -2.14 1.61 -7.55
N LEU A 485 -3.25 1.28 -8.21
CA LEU A 485 -3.91 -0.03 -8.03
C LEU A 485 -3.12 -1.20 -8.60
N GLU A 486 -2.13 -0.96 -9.48
CA GLU A 486 -1.25 -2.04 -9.94
C GLU A 486 -0.36 -2.56 -8.82
N ARG A 487 -0.24 -1.82 -7.70
CA ARG A 487 0.49 -2.27 -6.51
C ARG A 487 -0.03 -3.61 -5.98
N SER A 488 -1.33 -3.79 -5.92
CA SER A 488 -1.94 -4.94 -5.22
C SER A 488 -2.86 -5.80 -6.08
N TYR A 489 -3.24 -5.35 -7.28
CA TYR A 489 -4.24 -6.06 -8.11
C TYR A 489 -3.77 -6.33 -9.53
N TYR A 490 -4.43 -7.30 -10.16
CA TYR A 490 -4.32 -7.66 -11.58
C TYR A 490 -5.61 -7.40 -12.37
N ASP A 491 -6.70 -7.17 -11.64
CA ASP A 491 -8.03 -6.92 -12.18
C ASP A 491 -8.58 -5.64 -11.56
N TRP A 492 -9.10 -4.74 -12.39
CA TRP A 492 -9.57 -3.44 -11.93
C TRP A 492 -10.96 -3.10 -12.44
N ASN A 493 -11.72 -2.36 -11.63
CA ASN A 493 -13.02 -1.81 -12.00
C ASN A 493 -12.94 -0.34 -12.46
N ARG A 494 -11.73 0.22 -12.51
CA ARG A 494 -11.38 1.51 -13.10
C ARG A 494 -9.99 1.43 -13.70
N PHE A 495 -9.57 2.45 -14.45
CA PHE A 495 -8.18 2.57 -14.86
C PHE A 495 -7.27 2.64 -13.61
N PRO A 496 -6.13 1.93 -13.55
CA PRO A 496 -5.40 1.70 -12.28
C PRO A 496 -4.74 2.96 -11.71
N ARG A 497 -4.21 3.84 -12.57
CA ARG A 497 -3.66 5.15 -12.20
C ARG A 497 -4.52 6.25 -12.79
N ILE A 498 -5.02 7.18 -11.97
CA ILE A 498 -5.96 8.20 -12.46
C ILE A 498 -5.61 9.62 -12.05
N SER A 499 -4.48 9.81 -11.37
CA SER A 499 -4.01 11.11 -10.91
C SER A 499 -2.68 11.47 -11.55
N ARG A 500 -2.43 12.78 -11.68
CA ARG A 500 -1.15 13.34 -12.12
C ARG A 500 -0.73 14.46 -11.18
N SER A 501 0.55 14.54 -10.85
CA SER A 501 1.12 15.59 -10.00
C SER A 501 2.12 16.42 -10.81
N PHE A 502 2.18 17.71 -10.51
CA PHE A 502 3.06 18.68 -11.16
C PHE A 502 3.70 19.56 -10.10
N ALA A 503 5.02 19.69 -10.13
CA ALA A 503 5.73 20.62 -9.25
C ALA A 503 5.30 22.06 -9.54
N LEU A 504 5.12 22.86 -8.49
CA LEU A 504 4.88 24.30 -8.60
C LEU A 504 6.21 25.07 -8.60
N ASP A 505 7.16 24.63 -9.42
CA ASP A 505 8.55 25.11 -9.51
C ASP A 505 8.74 26.38 -10.36
N SER A 506 7.66 26.88 -10.93
CA SER A 506 7.61 28.10 -11.71
C SER A 506 6.34 28.88 -11.40
N THR A 507 6.32 30.17 -11.73
CA THR A 507 5.17 31.03 -11.38
C THR A 507 3.91 30.68 -12.16
N GLU A 508 4.02 29.93 -13.25
CA GLU A 508 2.92 29.55 -14.13
C GLU A 508 3.15 28.12 -14.61
N VAL A 509 2.35 27.19 -14.11
CA VAL A 509 2.44 25.75 -14.42
C VAL A 509 1.18 25.33 -15.17
N GLU A 510 1.36 24.74 -16.35
CA GLU A 510 0.28 24.09 -17.09
C GLU A 510 0.08 22.67 -16.56
N ILE A 511 -1.17 22.31 -16.32
CA ILE A 511 -1.57 21.00 -15.79
C ILE A 511 -2.60 20.36 -16.72
N ASP A 512 -2.51 19.04 -16.83
CA ASP A 512 -3.43 18.23 -17.60
C ASP A 512 -3.71 16.90 -16.89
N ASN A 513 -4.78 16.23 -17.30
CA ASN A 513 -5.01 14.82 -17.00
C ASN A 513 -6.02 14.27 -18.01
N PRO A 514 -5.67 13.25 -18.83
CA PRO A 514 -6.60 12.63 -19.78
C PRO A 514 -7.88 12.08 -19.16
N LEU A 515 -7.86 11.76 -17.86
CA LEU A 515 -9.00 11.28 -17.09
C LEU A 515 -9.73 12.40 -16.32
N GLY A 516 -9.13 13.59 -16.22
CA GLY A 516 -9.61 14.70 -15.41
C GLY A 516 -9.51 14.40 -13.91
N GLY A 517 -9.96 15.33 -13.07
CA GLY A 517 -9.93 15.12 -11.62
C GLY A 517 -10.12 16.38 -10.80
N ALA A 518 -10.41 16.19 -9.51
CA ALA A 518 -10.39 17.27 -8.52
C ALA A 518 -8.94 17.76 -8.30
N LEU A 519 -8.78 19.06 -8.02
CA LEU A 519 -7.47 19.68 -7.87
C LEU A 519 -7.12 19.87 -6.40
N TYR A 520 -5.93 19.42 -6.03
CA TYR A 520 -5.34 19.59 -4.70
C TYR A 520 -3.98 20.23 -4.80
N ILE A 521 -3.62 21.05 -3.82
CA ILE A 521 -2.26 21.55 -3.63
C ILE A 521 -1.64 20.76 -2.49
N TRP A 522 -0.54 20.07 -2.75
CA TRP A 522 0.23 19.38 -1.74
C TRP A 522 1.28 20.33 -1.18
N VAL A 523 1.24 20.50 0.14
CA VAL A 523 2.14 21.36 0.90
C VAL A 523 3.06 20.44 1.72
N PRO A 524 4.39 20.45 1.50
CA PRO A 524 5.30 19.60 2.22
C PRO A 524 5.45 20.03 3.69
N ASP A 525 5.86 19.10 4.54
CA ASP A 525 6.17 19.38 5.94
C ASP A 525 7.27 20.43 6.07
N GLY A 526 7.16 21.26 7.12
CA GLY A 526 8.04 22.40 7.36
C GLY A 526 7.74 23.65 6.52
N SER A 527 6.72 23.63 5.65
CA SER A 527 6.31 24.82 4.91
C SER A 527 5.73 25.89 5.84
N ASP A 528 6.23 27.13 5.73
CA ASP A 528 5.82 28.27 6.56
C ASP A 528 5.20 29.42 5.74
N ALA A 529 4.74 29.13 4.51
CA ALA A 529 4.28 30.14 3.55
C ALA A 529 3.02 30.91 3.99
N GLY A 530 2.30 30.38 5.00
CA GLY A 530 1.03 30.93 5.46
C GLY A 530 -0.04 30.86 4.37
N ASN A 531 -1.10 31.62 4.59
CA ASN A 531 -2.18 31.75 3.62
C ASN A 531 -1.68 32.34 2.30
N THR A 532 -1.66 31.51 1.26
CA THR A 532 -1.01 31.80 -0.02
C THR A 532 -2.05 31.93 -1.14
N PRO A 533 -2.11 33.08 -1.84
CA PRO A 533 -3.01 33.25 -2.96
C PRO A 533 -2.52 32.49 -4.19
N ILE A 534 -3.43 31.79 -4.85
CA ILE A 534 -3.19 31.03 -6.08
C ILE A 534 -4.27 31.38 -7.10
N ASN A 535 -3.87 31.59 -8.36
CA ASN A 535 -4.81 31.71 -9.47
C ASN A 535 -4.91 30.38 -10.21
N ILE A 536 -6.13 29.96 -10.54
CA ILE A 536 -6.38 28.74 -11.31
C ILE A 536 -7.28 29.11 -12.49
N ALA A 537 -6.81 28.86 -13.71
CA ALA A 537 -7.53 29.13 -14.95
C ALA A 537 -7.85 27.82 -15.70
N GLY A 538 -9.03 27.74 -16.31
CA GLY A 538 -9.42 26.61 -17.17
C GLY A 538 -10.16 25.47 -16.46
N THR A 539 -10.59 25.66 -15.22
CA THR A 539 -11.23 24.60 -14.42
C THR A 539 -12.71 24.85 -14.18
N VAL A 540 -13.45 23.82 -13.75
CA VAL A 540 -14.86 23.89 -13.35
C VAL A 540 -14.98 23.91 -11.82
N ALA A 541 -15.96 24.65 -11.31
CA ALA A 541 -16.23 24.67 -9.87
C ALA A 541 -16.73 23.30 -9.38
N MET A 542 -16.08 22.76 -8.35
CA MET A 542 -16.54 21.60 -7.62
C MET A 542 -17.42 22.05 -6.44
N PRO A 543 -18.59 21.44 -6.21
CA PRO A 543 -19.40 21.75 -5.03
C PRO A 543 -18.66 21.40 -3.74
N SER A 544 -18.34 22.40 -2.93
CA SER A 544 -17.68 22.20 -1.63
C SER A 544 -18.40 22.98 -0.53
N TYR A 545 -18.46 22.40 0.68
CA TYR A 545 -18.89 23.05 1.91
C TYR A 545 -17.74 23.05 2.91
N SER A 546 -17.27 24.22 3.35
CA SER A 546 -16.02 24.33 4.12
C SER A 546 -16.11 25.29 5.30
N TYR A 547 -15.59 24.87 6.46
CA TYR A 547 -15.38 25.73 7.64
C TYR A 547 -14.14 26.62 7.54
N LYS A 548 -13.26 26.36 6.56
CA LYS A 548 -12.05 27.14 6.34
C LYS A 548 -12.42 28.58 6.01
N LYS A 549 -11.63 29.52 6.54
CA LYS A 549 -11.82 30.97 6.37
C LYS A 549 -10.85 31.51 5.34
N LEU A 550 -10.74 30.81 4.21
CA LEU A 550 -9.86 31.16 3.09
C LEU A 550 -10.67 31.79 1.96
N GLN A 551 -10.03 32.58 1.11
CA GLN A 551 -10.64 33.02 -0.13
C GLN A 551 -10.96 31.80 -1.01
N GLY A 552 -12.21 31.68 -1.46
CA GLY A 552 -12.68 30.53 -2.25
C GLY A 552 -13.48 29.51 -1.44
N SER A 553 -13.37 29.53 -0.10
CA SER A 553 -14.21 28.68 0.77
C SER A 553 -15.67 29.16 0.79
N GLU A 554 -16.59 28.19 0.88
CA GLU A 554 -18.04 28.44 0.93
C GLU A 554 -18.68 27.64 2.08
N ASN A 555 -19.45 28.31 2.93
CA ASN A 555 -20.17 27.70 4.05
C ASN A 555 -21.67 28.02 4.06
N SER A 556 -22.21 28.51 2.94
CA SER A 556 -23.65 28.69 2.77
C SER A 556 -24.29 27.40 2.29
N LEU A 557 -25.03 26.72 3.17
CA LEU A 557 -25.82 25.53 2.82
C LEU A 557 -26.66 25.74 1.54
N ALA A 558 -27.32 26.88 1.40
CA ALA A 558 -28.13 27.18 0.22
C ALA A 558 -27.34 27.23 -1.10
N ARG A 559 -26.07 27.65 -1.07
CA ARG A 559 -25.18 27.71 -2.25
C ARG A 559 -24.60 26.33 -2.54
N PHE A 560 -24.20 25.62 -1.50
CA PHE A 560 -23.76 24.23 -1.61
C PHE A 560 -24.85 23.35 -2.24
N THR A 561 -26.08 23.36 -1.69
CA THR A 561 -27.22 22.63 -2.27
C THR A 561 -27.52 23.05 -3.71
N ALA A 562 -27.42 24.33 -4.03
CA ALA A 562 -27.62 24.83 -5.39
C ALA A 562 -26.53 24.34 -6.34
N ALA A 563 -25.28 24.22 -5.88
CA ALA A 563 -24.15 23.69 -6.64
C ALA A 563 -24.30 22.18 -6.88
N LEU A 564 -24.62 21.39 -5.84
CA LEU A 564 -24.92 19.96 -5.95
C LEU A 564 -26.02 19.67 -6.98
N ALA A 565 -27.08 20.49 -7.00
CA ALA A 565 -28.19 20.33 -7.93
C ALA A 565 -27.80 20.49 -9.42
N LYS A 566 -26.66 21.13 -9.73
CA LYS A 566 -26.20 21.30 -11.12
C LYS A 566 -25.60 20.04 -11.71
N LYS A 567 -24.98 19.20 -10.86
CA LYS A 567 -24.21 18.00 -11.24
C LYS A 567 -23.28 18.27 -12.43
N GLU A 568 -22.47 19.33 -12.32
CA GLU A 568 -21.54 19.76 -13.38
C GLU A 568 -20.24 18.95 -13.38
N VAL A 569 -19.86 18.41 -12.23
CA VAL A 569 -18.67 17.57 -12.00
C VAL A 569 -19.08 16.34 -11.15
N PRO A 570 -18.25 15.27 -11.10
CA PRO A 570 -18.65 13.99 -10.54
C PRO A 570 -18.51 13.88 -9.02
N TRP A 571 -17.93 14.88 -8.35
CA TRP A 571 -17.58 14.84 -6.93
C TRP A 571 -18.07 16.10 -6.19
N PHE A 572 -18.18 15.98 -4.88
CA PHE A 572 -18.39 17.11 -3.97
C PHE A 572 -17.56 16.93 -2.70
N GLU A 573 -17.36 18.01 -1.96
CA GLU A 573 -16.55 17.99 -0.74
C GLU A 573 -17.27 18.58 0.48
N VAL A 574 -16.93 18.05 1.65
CA VAL A 574 -17.32 18.59 2.96
C VAL A 574 -16.05 18.68 3.81
N ILE A 575 -15.69 19.89 4.25
CA ILE A 575 -14.37 20.21 4.82
C ILE A 575 -14.55 20.90 6.17
N GLY A 576 -14.13 20.25 7.24
CA GLY A 576 -14.03 20.76 8.60
C GLY A 576 -12.70 21.46 8.90
N ASN A 577 -12.33 21.53 10.17
CA ASN A 577 -11.04 21.99 10.65
C ASN A 577 -10.03 20.85 10.82
N SER A 578 -10.53 19.66 11.18
CA SER A 578 -9.73 18.47 11.53
C SER A 578 -10.03 17.29 10.60
N PHE A 579 -10.98 17.46 9.69
CA PHE A 579 -11.57 16.36 8.94
C PHE A 579 -12.15 16.80 7.59
N ALA A 580 -12.01 15.99 6.55
CA ALA A 580 -12.57 16.26 5.22
C ALA A 580 -13.05 15.01 4.47
N TYR A 581 -14.02 15.20 3.58
CA TYR A 581 -14.54 14.19 2.66
C TYR A 581 -14.51 14.66 1.21
N THR A 582 -14.17 13.75 0.28
CA THR A 582 -14.41 13.90 -1.17
C THR A 582 -15.24 12.72 -1.69
N TYR A 583 -16.54 12.94 -1.92
CA TYR A 583 -17.53 11.88 -2.18
C TYR A 583 -18.21 12.04 -3.55
N PRO A 584 -18.69 10.93 -4.16
CA PRO A 584 -19.27 10.95 -5.50
C PRO A 584 -20.63 11.67 -5.50
N MET A 585 -20.93 12.39 -6.59
CA MET A 585 -22.18 13.15 -6.78
C MET A 585 -23.45 12.30 -6.65
N GLY A 586 -23.33 10.99 -6.85
CA GLY A 586 -24.35 9.97 -6.62
C GLY A 586 -24.84 9.88 -5.18
N MET A 587 -23.99 10.23 -4.21
CA MET A 587 -24.28 10.23 -2.77
C MET A 587 -24.75 11.59 -2.23
N ALA A 588 -24.78 12.63 -3.06
CA ALA A 588 -25.04 14.01 -2.62
C ALA A 588 -26.39 14.19 -1.87
N HIS A 589 -27.38 13.32 -2.08
CA HIS A 589 -28.67 13.40 -1.37
C HIS A 589 -28.59 12.93 0.09
N LEU A 590 -27.54 12.20 0.46
CA LEU A 590 -27.30 11.73 1.83
C LEU A 590 -26.73 12.87 2.71
N TYR A 591 -25.97 13.78 2.11
CA TYR A 591 -25.27 14.89 2.77
C TYR A 591 -26.06 16.20 2.73
N GLY A 592 -27.34 16.14 3.12
CA GLY A 592 -28.23 17.31 3.17
C GLY A 592 -27.92 18.30 4.29
N ASP A 593 -27.18 17.87 5.31
CA ASP A 593 -26.75 18.67 6.47
C ASP A 593 -25.24 18.46 6.72
N PRO A 594 -24.36 19.11 5.94
CA PRO A 594 -22.92 18.95 6.08
C PRO A 594 -22.39 19.47 7.43
N ASP A 595 -23.09 20.42 8.08
CA ASP A 595 -22.69 20.93 9.40
C ASP A 595 -22.74 19.83 10.47
N ALA A 596 -23.80 19.00 10.45
CA ALA A 596 -23.97 17.91 11.41
C ALA A 596 -22.91 16.83 11.23
N VAL A 597 -22.56 16.51 9.98
CA VAL A 597 -21.52 15.55 9.63
C VAL A 597 -20.14 16.03 10.10
N ILE A 598 -19.78 17.29 9.81
CA ILE A 598 -18.52 17.86 10.32
C ILE A 598 -18.54 17.84 11.85
N GLY A 599 -19.64 18.29 12.47
CA GLY A 599 -19.73 18.40 13.92
C GLY A 599 -19.48 17.09 14.67
N VAL A 600 -20.07 15.98 14.22
CA VAL A 600 -19.87 14.68 14.89
C VAL A 600 -18.43 14.18 14.72
N MET A 601 -17.79 14.43 13.56
CA MET A 601 -16.41 14.02 13.32
C MET A 601 -15.39 14.86 14.08
N GLU A 602 -15.58 16.17 14.17
CA GLU A 602 -14.76 17.04 15.01
C GLU A 602 -14.86 16.61 16.48
N GLU A 603 -16.07 16.34 16.99
CA GLU A 603 -16.26 15.83 18.36
C GLU A 603 -15.54 14.49 18.58
N SER A 604 -15.55 13.59 17.59
CA SER A 604 -14.82 12.32 17.64
C SER A 604 -13.31 12.50 17.68
N LEU A 605 -12.75 13.35 16.82
CA LEU A 605 -11.30 13.60 16.78
C LEU A 605 -10.81 14.34 18.02
N ASP A 606 -11.60 15.27 18.56
CA ASP A 606 -11.32 15.93 19.85
C ASP A 606 -11.25 14.91 20.99
N ALA A 607 -12.23 14.00 21.07
CA ALA A 607 -12.28 12.96 22.08
C ALA A 607 -11.11 11.97 21.96
N ILE A 608 -10.71 11.64 20.72
CA ILE A 608 -9.52 10.82 20.45
C ILE A 608 -8.26 11.53 20.93
N ASN A 609 -8.07 12.81 20.64
CA ASN A 609 -6.89 13.56 21.10
C ASN A 609 -6.84 13.70 22.64
N VAL A 610 -7.99 13.81 23.31
CA VAL A 610 -8.06 13.74 24.78
C VAL A 610 -7.56 12.39 25.26
N MET A 611 -8.08 11.29 24.72
CA MET A 611 -7.67 9.94 25.12
C MET A 611 -6.20 9.64 24.77
N ALA A 612 -5.70 10.14 23.65
CA ALA A 612 -4.32 9.95 23.21
C ALA A 612 -3.30 10.84 23.95
N GLY A 613 -3.74 11.76 24.82
CA GLY A 613 -2.84 12.67 25.52
C GLY A 613 -2.18 13.72 24.63
N ARG A 614 -2.81 14.07 23.49
CA ARG A 614 -2.27 14.94 22.45
C ARG A 614 -2.88 16.35 22.48
N PRO A 615 -2.24 17.36 21.85
CA PRO A 615 -2.85 18.67 21.65
C PRO A 615 -4.20 18.57 20.94
N GLN A 616 -5.15 19.43 21.30
CA GLN A 616 -6.46 19.48 20.63
C GLN A 616 -6.36 20.06 19.21
N GLU A 617 -5.39 20.94 18.97
CA GLU A 617 -5.09 21.39 17.62
C GLU A 617 -4.31 20.29 16.89
N ARG A 618 -4.89 19.75 15.83
CA ARG A 618 -4.23 18.79 14.94
C ARG A 618 -3.39 19.54 13.91
N TYR A 619 -2.24 18.97 13.55
CA TYR A 619 -1.39 19.56 12.51
C TYR A 619 -1.94 19.38 11.09
N ARG A 620 -2.91 18.47 10.88
CA ARG A 620 -3.64 18.28 9.62
C ARG A 620 -5.07 17.81 9.84
N GLU A 621 -5.89 17.99 8.80
CA GLU A 621 -7.17 17.33 8.63
C GLU A 621 -6.97 15.90 8.17
N GLU A 622 -7.65 14.94 8.81
CA GLU A 622 -7.77 13.60 8.22
C GLU A 622 -8.76 13.63 7.06
N TRP A 623 -8.40 12.94 5.97
CA TRP A 623 -9.15 13.02 4.73
C TRP A 623 -9.64 11.65 4.32
N MET A 624 -10.95 11.55 4.07
CA MET A 624 -11.58 10.37 3.52
C MET A 624 -12.09 10.59 2.09
N VAL A 625 -11.67 9.72 1.18
CA VAL A 625 -12.03 9.74 -0.23
C VAL A 625 -12.74 8.43 -0.58
N ILE A 626 -13.73 8.49 -1.46
CA ILE A 626 -14.33 7.26 -2.01
C ILE A 626 -13.64 6.90 -3.32
N ASP A 627 -13.04 5.71 -3.37
CA ASP A 627 -12.53 5.05 -4.57
C ASP A 627 -13.53 4.02 -5.10
N SER A 628 -13.38 3.54 -6.33
CA SER A 628 -14.17 2.43 -6.85
C SER A 628 -13.73 1.08 -6.29
N GLN A 629 -12.46 0.93 -5.92
CA GLN A 629 -11.84 -0.29 -5.42
C GLN A 629 -10.87 0.06 -4.30
N ASN A 630 -10.73 -0.85 -3.32
CA ASN A 630 -9.73 -0.69 -2.27
C ASN A 630 -8.35 -0.52 -2.93
N PRO A 631 -7.54 0.48 -2.54
CA PRO A 631 -6.21 0.65 -3.08
C PRO A 631 -5.23 -0.48 -2.73
N ASP A 632 -5.46 -1.21 -1.64
CA ASP A 632 -4.60 -2.30 -1.23
C ASP A 632 -5.40 -3.58 -0.93
N GLY A 633 -5.11 -4.65 -1.68
CA GLY A 633 -5.76 -5.96 -1.54
C GLY A 633 -5.38 -6.72 -0.28
N ASN A 634 -4.33 -6.28 0.42
CA ASN A 634 -3.78 -6.95 1.59
C ASN A 634 -4.50 -6.56 2.89
N VAL A 635 -5.03 -5.34 2.96
CA VAL A 635 -5.75 -4.83 4.12
C VAL A 635 -7.22 -4.62 3.78
N PRO A 636 -8.14 -4.80 4.74
CA PRO A 636 -9.55 -4.56 4.47
C PRO A 636 -9.86 -3.06 4.35
N PHE A 637 -8.95 -2.16 4.73
CA PHE A 637 -9.11 -0.73 4.50
C PHE A 637 -7.73 -0.08 4.35
N TYR A 638 -7.55 0.76 3.33
CA TYR A 638 -6.27 1.43 3.14
C TYR A 638 -6.08 2.60 4.13
N THR A 639 -5.06 2.50 4.98
CA THR A 639 -4.74 3.42 6.09
C THR A 639 -3.65 4.44 5.74
N GLY A 640 -3.79 5.10 4.59
CA GLY A 640 -2.91 6.20 4.18
C GLY A 640 -3.59 7.57 4.23
N TYR A 641 -2.92 8.58 3.67
CA TYR A 641 -3.43 9.95 3.52
C TYR A 641 -3.51 10.39 2.05
N PRO A 642 -4.72 10.60 1.48
CA PRO A 642 -6.02 10.38 2.10
C PRO A 642 -6.30 8.88 2.33
N SER A 643 -7.19 8.60 3.28
CA SER A 643 -7.78 7.27 3.46
C SER A 643 -8.85 7.03 2.40
N TYR A 644 -8.98 5.79 1.91
CA TYR A 644 -9.94 5.45 0.86
C TYR A 644 -11.01 4.47 1.34
N GLY A 645 -12.25 4.95 1.44
CA GLY A 645 -13.42 4.08 1.36
C GLY A 645 -13.64 3.63 -0.08
N TYR A 646 -14.40 2.56 -0.32
CA TYR A 646 -14.50 2.00 -1.67
C TYR A 646 -15.84 1.35 -2.00
N LEU A 647 -16.19 1.33 -3.29
CA LEU A 647 -17.48 0.88 -3.81
C LEU A 647 -17.57 -0.64 -4.05
N SER A 648 -16.46 -1.36 -4.28
CA SER A 648 -16.50 -2.71 -4.88
C SER A 648 -16.67 -3.90 -3.94
N TYR A 649 -16.58 -3.72 -2.62
CA TYR A 649 -16.32 -4.84 -1.71
C TYR A 649 -17.55 -5.41 -1.02
N PHE A 650 -18.52 -4.57 -0.67
CA PHE A 650 -19.69 -5.07 0.05
C PHE A 650 -20.74 -5.59 -0.90
N ALA A 651 -21.29 -6.77 -0.60
CA ALA A 651 -22.38 -7.38 -1.34
C ALA A 651 -23.61 -6.45 -1.47
N GLU A 652 -23.80 -5.55 -0.51
CA GLU A 652 -24.86 -4.54 -0.51
C GLU A 652 -24.58 -3.44 -1.53
N PHE A 653 -23.33 -2.96 -1.57
CA PHE A 653 -22.90 -2.03 -2.59
C PHE A 653 -22.90 -2.67 -3.97
N GLN A 654 -22.43 -3.92 -4.12
CA GLN A 654 -22.54 -4.70 -5.37
C GLN A 654 -24.00 -4.89 -5.81
N ALA A 655 -24.95 -5.03 -4.88
CA ALA A 655 -26.36 -5.14 -5.20
C ALA A 655 -26.96 -3.81 -5.68
N GLU A 656 -26.52 -2.66 -5.16
CA GLU A 656 -26.93 -1.33 -5.61
C GLU A 656 -26.18 -0.89 -6.90
N THR A 657 -24.88 -1.15 -6.97
CA THR A 657 -23.98 -0.83 -8.10
C THR A 657 -24.04 -1.80 -9.25
N ALA A 658 -24.76 -2.92 -9.13
CA ALA A 658 -25.18 -3.73 -10.28
C ALA A 658 -25.86 -2.89 -11.39
N SER A 659 -26.31 -1.67 -11.07
CA SER A 659 -26.84 -0.70 -12.02
C SER A 659 -26.08 0.63 -12.12
N ALA A 660 -25.07 0.87 -11.27
CA ALA A 660 -24.26 2.09 -11.30
C ALA A 660 -23.05 1.88 -12.21
N SER A 661 -22.85 2.79 -13.16
CA SER A 661 -21.73 2.76 -14.10
C SER A 661 -20.82 3.98 -13.97
N THR A 662 -21.26 5.02 -13.24
CA THR A 662 -20.52 6.27 -13.04
C THR A 662 -20.75 6.85 -11.63
N PRO A 663 -19.87 7.75 -11.13
CA PRO A 663 -20.07 8.49 -9.87
C PRO A 663 -21.31 9.37 -9.81
N TYR A 664 -22.04 9.55 -10.92
CA TYR A 664 -23.29 10.32 -10.96
C TYR A 664 -24.54 9.50 -10.64
N ASP A 665 -24.46 8.18 -10.82
CA ASP A 665 -25.55 7.27 -10.57
C ASP A 665 -25.89 7.31 -9.09
N ARG A 666 -27.18 7.25 -8.77
CA ARG A 666 -27.65 7.45 -7.41
C ARG A 666 -27.24 6.26 -6.54
N LEU A 667 -26.55 6.52 -5.43
CA LEU A 667 -26.03 5.54 -4.48
C LEU A 667 -26.75 5.75 -3.15
N GLU A 668 -27.51 4.75 -2.67
CA GLU A 668 -28.29 4.90 -1.43
C GLU A 668 -27.48 4.50 -0.19
N SER A 669 -26.56 3.54 -0.35
CA SER A 669 -25.50 3.27 0.62
C SER A 669 -24.48 4.41 0.64
N ASP A 670 -23.99 4.70 1.83
CA ASP A 670 -23.00 5.73 2.15
C ASP A 670 -21.54 5.23 2.07
N GLY A 671 -21.32 4.01 1.55
CA GLY A 671 -20.01 3.41 1.25
C GLY A 671 -19.47 2.51 2.38
N PHE A 672 -18.20 2.08 2.28
CA PHE A 672 -17.50 1.34 3.34
C PHE A 672 -17.59 2.05 4.69
N TRP A 673 -17.56 3.38 4.70
CA TRP A 673 -17.75 4.13 5.92
C TRP A 673 -18.35 5.51 5.68
N SER A 674 -19.12 5.97 6.67
CA SER A 674 -19.78 7.26 6.70
C SER A 674 -20.09 7.67 8.15
N ALA A 675 -20.03 8.97 8.41
CA ALA A 675 -20.44 9.54 9.70
C ALA A 675 -21.98 9.64 9.86
N LEU A 676 -22.77 9.33 8.84
CA LEU A 676 -24.23 9.50 8.89
C LEU A 676 -24.90 8.64 9.98
N PRO A 677 -24.55 7.35 10.20
CA PRO A 677 -25.10 6.57 11.30
C PRO A 677 -24.79 7.16 12.68
N MET A 678 -23.63 7.82 12.83
CA MET A 678 -23.21 8.46 14.10
C MET A 678 -24.09 9.67 14.47
N LEU A 679 -24.76 10.29 13.50
CA LEU A 679 -25.71 11.39 13.76
C LEU A 679 -26.89 10.96 14.64
N SER A 680 -27.19 9.66 14.69
CA SER A 680 -28.21 9.10 15.58
C SER A 680 -27.81 9.15 17.06
N ARG A 681 -26.51 9.30 17.35
CA ARG A 681 -25.93 9.21 18.71
C ARG A 681 -26.34 7.92 19.43
N ASP A 682 -26.32 6.80 18.70
CA ASP A 682 -26.67 5.48 19.20
C ASP A 682 -25.73 4.43 18.57
N VAL A 683 -24.97 3.72 19.41
CA VAL A 683 -24.03 2.68 18.96
C VAL A 683 -24.75 1.55 18.21
N SER A 684 -26.02 1.29 18.50
CA SER A 684 -26.80 0.27 17.79
C SER A 684 -27.17 0.63 16.34
N ALA A 685 -26.93 1.89 15.95
CA ALA A 685 -27.03 2.31 14.56
C ALA A 685 -25.78 2.00 13.74
N LEU A 686 -24.67 1.63 14.39
CA LEU A 686 -23.43 1.25 13.75
C LEU A 686 -23.44 -0.24 13.36
N ASP A 687 -22.67 -0.56 12.33
CA ASP A 687 -22.43 -1.91 11.84
C ASP A 687 -20.95 -2.30 11.98
N MET A 688 -20.60 -3.45 11.40
CA MET A 688 -19.24 -3.96 11.40
C MET A 688 -18.28 -3.06 10.62
N ASP A 689 -18.79 -2.31 9.64
CA ASP A 689 -17.95 -1.47 8.78
C ASP A 689 -17.48 -0.23 9.56
N ALA A 690 -18.34 0.33 10.42
CA ALA A 690 -17.93 1.36 11.38
C ALA A 690 -16.85 0.87 12.36
N GLN A 691 -16.97 -0.36 12.85
CA GLN A 691 -15.96 -0.96 13.72
C GLN A 691 -14.62 -1.12 13.01
N MET A 692 -14.64 -1.68 11.80
CA MET A 692 -13.44 -1.88 10.97
C MET A 692 -12.80 -0.54 10.61
N PHE A 693 -13.59 0.48 10.26
CA PHE A 693 -13.09 1.82 10.04
C PHE A 693 -12.31 2.36 11.24
N TRP A 694 -12.85 2.29 12.45
CA TRP A 694 -12.16 2.81 13.64
C TRP A 694 -10.93 1.99 14.01
N HIS A 695 -10.94 0.68 13.74
CA HIS A 695 -9.76 -0.18 13.89
C HIS A 695 -8.63 0.31 12.98
N GLU A 696 -8.91 0.47 11.69
CA GLU A 696 -7.92 0.83 10.67
C GLU A 696 -7.45 2.28 10.83
N TRP A 697 -8.36 3.19 11.22
CA TRP A 697 -7.98 4.54 11.65
C TRP A 697 -7.19 4.56 12.96
N GLY A 698 -7.32 3.53 13.79
CA GLY A 698 -6.47 3.35 14.96
C GLY A 698 -5.01 3.22 14.56
N HIS A 699 -4.72 2.39 13.54
CA HIS A 699 -3.37 2.26 12.98
C HIS A 699 -2.86 3.59 12.44
N LEU A 700 -3.70 4.34 11.71
CA LEU A 700 -3.33 5.68 11.21
C LEU A 700 -2.95 6.67 12.33
N ASN A 701 -3.49 6.49 13.54
CA ASN A 701 -3.24 7.40 14.66
C ASN A 701 -2.02 7.03 15.51
N ASN A 702 -1.36 5.88 15.31
CA ASN A 702 -0.16 5.44 16.05
C ASN A 702 -0.25 5.73 17.56
N LEU A 703 -1.25 5.15 18.24
CA LEU A 703 -1.38 5.32 19.69
C LEU A 703 -0.20 4.69 20.44
N PRO A 704 0.20 5.25 21.60
CA PRO A 704 1.11 4.56 22.48
C PRO A 704 0.62 3.13 22.77
N THR A 705 1.45 2.15 22.49
CA THR A 705 1.10 0.74 22.46
C THR A 705 2.17 -0.14 23.08
N GLY A 706 1.75 -1.15 23.84
CA GLY A 706 2.66 -2.08 24.50
C GLY A 706 3.17 -3.18 23.56
N PRO A 707 4.10 -4.02 24.04
CA PRO A 707 4.65 -5.11 23.24
C PRO A 707 3.61 -6.20 22.94
N CYS A 708 4.05 -7.29 22.32
CA CYS A 708 3.27 -8.52 22.14
C CYS A 708 2.07 -8.42 21.17
N GLN A 709 2.17 -7.54 20.18
CA GLN A 709 1.12 -7.26 19.18
C GLN A 709 -0.13 -6.59 19.78
N GLU A 710 0.01 -5.85 20.88
CA GLU A 710 -1.09 -5.02 21.38
C GLU A 710 -1.53 -3.94 20.39
N VAL A 711 -0.73 -3.65 19.36
CA VAL A 711 -1.11 -2.75 18.26
C VAL A 711 -2.43 -3.17 17.62
N GLU A 712 -2.67 -4.46 17.43
CA GLU A 712 -3.94 -4.98 16.86
C GLU A 712 -5.11 -4.96 17.85
N ALA A 713 -4.89 -4.52 19.09
CA ALA A 713 -5.91 -4.42 20.12
C ALA A 713 -6.16 -2.97 20.54
N ASN A 714 -5.11 -2.19 20.82
CA ASN A 714 -5.19 -0.80 21.27
C ASN A 714 -5.83 0.12 20.23
N VAL A 715 -5.76 -0.21 18.94
CA VAL A 715 -6.47 0.52 17.88
C VAL A 715 -7.97 0.64 18.12
N HIS A 716 -8.58 -0.32 18.83
CA HIS A 716 -10.02 -0.26 19.19
C HIS A 716 -10.35 0.81 20.25
N LEU A 717 -9.34 1.44 20.88
CA LEU A 717 -9.56 2.54 21.82
C LEU A 717 -10.23 3.76 21.16
N LEU A 718 -9.99 3.99 19.87
CA LEU A 718 -10.65 5.06 19.12
C LEU A 718 -12.16 4.86 19.12
N ALA A 719 -12.62 3.68 18.71
CA ALA A 719 -14.03 3.33 18.74
C ALA A 719 -14.60 3.44 20.16
N ASN A 720 -13.87 2.93 21.15
CA ASN A 720 -14.34 2.93 22.54
C ASN A 720 -14.57 4.35 23.08
N VAL A 721 -13.59 5.25 22.93
CA VAL A 721 -13.74 6.65 23.41
C VAL A 721 -14.85 7.36 22.65
N VAL A 722 -14.94 7.17 21.32
CA VAL A 722 -16.00 7.79 20.51
C VAL A 722 -17.37 7.29 20.90
N TYR A 723 -17.54 5.98 21.08
CA TYR A 723 -18.83 5.38 21.42
C TYR A 723 -19.29 5.80 22.83
N ASN A 724 -18.36 5.89 23.77
CA ASN A 724 -18.67 6.31 25.13
C ASN A 724 -18.96 7.82 25.24
N THR A 725 -18.11 8.67 24.66
CA THR A 725 -18.16 10.12 24.89
C THR A 725 -19.00 10.88 23.87
N VAL A 726 -18.97 10.46 22.60
CA VAL A 726 -19.65 11.15 21.48
C VAL A 726 -21.03 10.55 21.24
N LEU A 727 -21.15 9.21 21.24
CA LEU A 727 -22.44 8.53 21.07
C LEU A 727 -23.17 8.31 22.40
N GLY A 728 -22.49 8.51 23.54
CA GLY A 728 -23.13 8.51 24.86
C GLY A 728 -23.52 7.12 25.38
N ALA A 729 -22.95 6.04 24.83
CA ALA A 729 -23.12 4.71 25.38
C ALA A 729 -22.44 4.59 26.76
N ASP A 730 -22.99 3.77 27.66
CA ASP A 730 -22.26 3.40 28.86
C ASP A 730 -20.98 2.61 28.50
N MET A 731 -20.00 2.57 29.41
CA MET A 731 -18.67 2.02 29.12
C MET A 731 -18.72 0.55 28.67
N ASP A 732 -19.58 -0.28 29.26
CA ASP A 732 -19.66 -1.70 28.90
C ASP A 732 -20.28 -1.87 27.50
N THR A 733 -21.30 -1.06 27.16
CA THR A 733 -21.85 -1.02 25.81
C THR A 733 -20.83 -0.50 24.79
N ALA A 734 -20.09 0.56 25.10
CA ALA A 734 -19.07 1.13 24.20
C ALA A 734 -17.94 0.12 23.94
N PHE A 735 -17.38 -0.46 25.01
CA PHE A 735 -16.32 -1.46 24.95
C PHE A 735 -16.73 -2.70 24.15
N ARG A 736 -17.93 -3.24 24.41
CA ARG A 736 -18.48 -4.41 23.71
C ARG A 736 -18.62 -4.23 22.20
N ASN A 737 -18.87 -3.01 21.73
CA ASN A 737 -19.03 -2.72 20.30
C ASN A 737 -17.75 -2.19 19.65
N ALA A 738 -16.72 -1.85 20.43
CA ALA A 738 -15.46 -1.31 19.92
C ALA A 738 -14.55 -2.42 19.37
N GLY A 739 -14.43 -3.55 20.08
CA GLY A 739 -13.57 -4.67 19.71
C GLY A 739 -14.31 -5.85 19.10
N PRO A 740 -13.59 -6.80 18.49
CA PRO A 740 -14.16 -7.86 17.67
C PRO A 740 -14.95 -8.90 18.47
N GLN A 741 -14.81 -8.91 19.80
CA GLN A 741 -15.54 -9.80 20.69
C GLN A 741 -16.74 -9.09 21.31
N ASP A 742 -17.86 -9.80 21.41
CA ASP A 742 -19.10 -9.34 22.09
C ASP A 742 -18.95 -9.45 23.63
N TYR A 743 -17.87 -8.86 24.16
CA TYR A 743 -17.49 -8.91 25.57
C TYR A 743 -17.69 -7.55 26.22
N ASP A 744 -18.43 -7.52 27.33
CA ASP A 744 -18.26 -6.42 28.28
C ASP A 744 -16.99 -6.64 29.13
N ARG A 745 -16.70 -5.71 30.05
CA ARG A 745 -15.49 -5.81 30.87
C ARG A 745 -15.50 -6.97 31.85
N THR A 746 -16.68 -7.47 32.23
CA THR A 746 -16.79 -8.68 33.07
C THR A 746 -16.47 -9.93 32.26
N ASP A 747 -16.97 -10.01 31.03
CA ASP A 747 -16.63 -11.07 30.07
C ASP A 747 -15.11 -11.09 29.82
N ALA A 748 -14.52 -9.93 29.50
CA ALA A 748 -13.08 -9.79 29.29
C ALA A 748 -12.24 -10.14 30.53
N ALA A 749 -12.72 -9.80 31.74
CA ALA A 749 -12.06 -10.17 32.98
C ALA A 749 -12.11 -11.69 33.25
N LEU A 750 -13.21 -12.36 32.90
CA LEU A 750 -13.31 -13.82 33.01
C LEU A 750 -12.38 -14.49 32.01
N ASP A 751 -12.37 -14.02 30.76
CA ASP A 751 -11.47 -14.48 29.72
C ASP A 751 -10.00 -14.35 30.18
N MET A 752 -9.62 -13.17 30.70
CA MET A 752 -8.32 -12.92 31.29
C MET A 752 -7.95 -13.90 32.41
N MET A 753 -8.87 -14.13 33.36
CA MET A 753 -8.63 -15.02 34.49
C MET A 753 -8.56 -16.49 34.09
N PHE A 754 -9.09 -16.90 32.94
CA PHE A 754 -9.06 -18.30 32.51
C PHE A 754 -7.81 -18.66 31.72
N SER A 755 -7.04 -17.69 31.23
CA SER A 755 -5.83 -17.96 30.46
C SER A 755 -4.69 -18.51 31.30
N PRO A 756 -3.76 -19.30 30.72
CA PRO A 756 -2.70 -19.97 31.45
C PRO A 756 -1.73 -19.01 32.11
N ASN A 757 -1.34 -17.95 31.38
CA ASN A 757 -0.35 -16.99 31.83
C ASN A 757 -0.83 -16.20 33.05
N TRP A 758 -2.14 -15.93 33.16
CA TRP A 758 -2.72 -15.32 34.37
C TRP A 758 -2.62 -16.23 35.59
N GLN A 759 -2.77 -17.54 35.41
CA GLN A 759 -2.72 -18.51 36.51
C GLN A 759 -1.33 -18.64 37.13
N ILE A 760 -0.29 -18.19 36.44
CA ILE A 760 1.11 -18.29 36.85
C ILE A 760 1.81 -16.92 36.96
N ASP A 761 1.06 -15.81 36.89
CA ASP A 761 1.56 -14.43 36.96
C ASP A 761 2.61 -14.09 35.86
N GLU A 762 2.44 -14.63 34.66
CA GLU A 762 3.26 -14.30 33.48
C GLU A 762 2.65 -13.18 32.64
N ARG A 763 3.52 -12.43 31.92
CA ARG A 763 3.09 -11.37 31.00
C ARG A 763 2.34 -11.99 29.82
N PHE A 764 1.17 -11.46 29.54
CA PHE A 764 0.32 -11.89 28.43
C PHE A 764 0.94 -11.52 27.09
N CYS A 765 1.28 -12.53 26.29
CA CYS A 765 1.83 -12.34 24.95
C CYS A 765 1.39 -13.50 24.06
N GLU A 766 2.09 -14.62 24.15
CA GLU A 766 1.76 -15.86 23.48
C GLU A 766 1.59 -16.98 24.52
N ASP A 767 0.62 -17.87 24.29
CA ASP A 767 0.44 -19.08 25.08
C ASP A 767 0.53 -20.35 24.20
N GLU A 768 0.20 -21.52 24.78
CA GLU A 768 0.23 -22.80 24.06
C GLU A 768 -0.81 -22.90 22.91
N TRP A 769 -1.72 -21.93 22.77
CA TRP A 769 -2.84 -21.96 21.84
C TRP A 769 -2.78 -20.85 20.79
N ASP A 770 -2.45 -19.61 21.16
CA ASP A 770 -2.32 -18.48 20.23
C ASP A 770 -1.72 -17.21 20.90
N ASN A 771 -1.71 -16.10 20.17
CA ASN A 771 -1.49 -14.76 20.75
C ASN A 771 -2.64 -14.37 21.68
N GLU A 772 -2.31 -14.02 22.92
CA GLU A 772 -3.28 -13.74 23.96
C GLU A 772 -3.84 -12.32 23.95
N VAL A 773 -3.29 -11.38 23.17
CA VAL A 773 -3.68 -9.97 23.21
C VAL A 773 -4.22 -9.45 21.87
N ARG A 774 -3.68 -9.94 20.76
CA ARG A 774 -4.01 -9.56 19.40
C ARG A 774 -5.50 -9.79 19.12
N TYR A 775 -6.21 -8.75 18.68
CA TYR A 775 -7.66 -8.78 18.43
C TYR A 775 -8.50 -9.27 19.63
N GLN A 776 -8.02 -9.10 20.88
CA GLN A 776 -8.76 -9.49 22.08
C GLN A 776 -9.24 -8.26 22.87
N ASN A 777 -10.49 -8.28 23.32
CA ASN A 777 -11.07 -7.24 24.17
C ASN A 777 -10.30 -7.11 25.50
N ARG A 778 -9.79 -8.22 26.05
CA ARG A 778 -9.01 -8.22 27.30
C ARG A 778 -7.74 -7.37 27.24
N ALA A 779 -7.12 -7.21 26.06
CA ALA A 779 -5.85 -6.48 25.91
C ALA A 779 -5.99 -4.97 26.14
N TYR A 780 -7.14 -4.38 25.80
CA TYR A 780 -7.40 -2.95 26.02
C TYR A 780 -8.44 -2.67 27.11
N ALA A 781 -8.92 -3.71 27.81
CA ALA A 781 -9.86 -3.59 28.93
C ALA A 781 -9.32 -2.76 30.10
N ARG A 782 -8.01 -2.78 30.33
CA ARG A 782 -7.34 -1.93 31.33
C ARG A 782 -7.61 -0.45 31.13
N TRP A 783 -7.63 0.00 29.87
CA TRP A 783 -7.90 1.39 29.52
C TRP A 783 -9.37 1.74 29.74
N ALA A 784 -10.29 0.84 29.40
CA ALA A 784 -11.72 0.99 29.69
C ALA A 784 -12.01 1.02 31.21
N ASP A 785 -11.22 0.31 32.02
CA ASP A 785 -11.28 0.38 33.48
C ASP A 785 -10.77 1.72 34.01
N ILE A 786 -9.61 2.19 33.54
CA ILE A 786 -9.08 3.50 33.92
C ILE A 786 -10.07 4.61 33.54
N ALA A 787 -10.63 4.56 32.32
CA ALA A 787 -11.59 5.54 31.84
C ALA A 787 -12.89 5.58 32.68
N ASP A 788 -13.43 4.44 33.10
CA ASP A 788 -14.64 4.40 33.93
C ASP A 788 -14.39 4.82 35.38
N LEU A 789 -13.23 4.47 35.93
CA LEU A 789 -12.87 4.80 37.30
C LEU A 789 -12.48 6.27 37.45
N TYR A 790 -11.79 6.83 36.46
CA TYR A 790 -11.08 8.10 36.58
C TYR A 790 -11.35 9.10 35.44
N GLY A 791 -12.01 8.70 34.35
CA GLY A 791 -12.28 9.53 33.17
C GLY A 791 -11.34 9.26 32.01
N TRP A 792 -11.76 9.57 30.78
CA TRP A 792 -10.91 9.45 29.58
C TRP A 792 -9.72 10.41 29.61
N GLU A 793 -9.84 11.55 30.30
CA GLU A 793 -8.71 12.45 30.57
C GLU A 793 -7.62 11.75 31.39
N ALA A 794 -7.96 10.77 32.24
CA ALA A 794 -6.96 10.02 32.98
C ALA A 794 -6.19 9.03 32.09
N VAL A 795 -6.85 8.46 31.07
CA VAL A 795 -6.14 7.69 30.02
C VAL A 795 -5.23 8.63 29.22
N GLY A 796 -5.76 9.81 28.87
CA GLY A 796 -5.01 10.89 28.25
C GLY A 796 -3.78 11.31 29.02
N ASP A 797 -3.89 11.53 30.33
CA ASP A 797 -2.78 11.92 31.20
C ASP A 797 -1.67 10.85 31.21
N ILE A 798 -2.01 9.56 31.09
CA ILE A 798 -1.03 8.47 30.98
C ILE A 798 -0.35 8.50 29.61
N HIS A 799 -1.13 8.51 28.51
CA HIS A 799 -0.57 8.59 27.16
C HIS A 799 0.23 9.88 26.94
N HIS A 800 -0.11 10.97 27.63
CA HIS A 800 0.60 12.24 27.54
C HIS A 800 2.06 12.13 27.97
N GLU A 801 2.39 11.27 28.94
CA GLU A 801 3.79 11.07 29.35
C GLU A 801 4.64 10.50 28.19
N PHE A 802 4.06 9.60 27.39
CA PHE A 802 4.72 9.02 26.21
C PHE A 802 4.75 9.97 25.03
N TYR A 803 3.69 10.75 24.82
CA TYR A 803 3.70 11.90 23.92
C TYR A 803 4.84 12.88 24.26
N LEU A 804 5.06 13.20 25.54
CA LEU A 804 6.15 14.09 25.93
C LEU A 804 7.55 13.50 25.67
N MET A 805 7.67 12.18 25.62
CA MET A 805 8.88 11.46 25.26
C MET A 805 9.09 11.35 23.74
N GLY A 806 8.03 11.56 22.95
CA GLY A 806 8.06 11.41 21.50
C GLY A 806 8.13 9.95 21.05
N THR A 807 7.52 9.03 21.82
CA THR A 807 7.49 7.59 21.51
C THR A 807 6.06 7.07 21.57
N ASP A 808 5.75 6.11 20.70
CA ASP A 808 4.56 5.28 20.76
C ASP A 808 4.83 3.90 21.38
N ALA A 809 6.07 3.57 21.76
CA ALA A 809 6.39 2.35 22.48
C ALA A 809 6.05 2.49 23.98
N LEU A 810 5.12 1.67 24.47
CA LEU A 810 4.78 1.54 25.89
C LEU A 810 5.52 0.37 26.52
N HIS A 811 6.71 0.62 27.07
CA HIS A 811 7.36 -0.36 27.94
C HIS A 811 6.54 -0.60 29.21
N ASP A 812 6.33 -1.88 29.57
CA ASP A 812 5.43 -2.27 30.66
C ASP A 812 5.77 -1.60 32.01
N ASP A 813 7.05 -1.56 32.38
CA ASP A 813 7.50 -0.93 33.63
C ASP A 813 7.30 0.59 33.62
N ASP A 814 7.60 1.25 32.49
CA ASP A 814 7.40 2.69 32.34
C ASP A 814 5.93 3.06 32.33
N LEU A 815 5.08 2.27 31.67
CA LEU A 815 3.63 2.43 31.70
C LEU A 815 3.11 2.43 33.14
N ILE A 816 3.56 1.47 33.95
CA ILE A 816 3.13 1.36 35.35
C ILE A 816 3.66 2.53 36.17
N VAL A 817 4.93 2.90 36.02
CA VAL A 817 5.56 3.97 36.80
C VAL A 817 5.01 5.34 36.39
N LEU A 818 5.11 5.71 35.12
CA LEU A 818 4.69 7.00 34.59
C LEU A 818 3.19 7.17 34.73
N GLY A 819 2.40 6.16 34.37
CA GLY A 819 0.95 6.23 34.52
C GLY A 819 0.51 6.37 35.98
N SER A 820 1.19 5.69 36.90
CA SER A 820 0.94 5.86 38.34
C SER A 820 1.27 7.27 38.83
N GLN A 821 2.37 7.85 38.35
CA GLN A 821 2.80 9.20 38.71
C GLN A 821 1.86 10.26 38.14
N ALA A 822 1.47 10.14 36.87
CA ALA A 822 0.53 11.02 36.17
C ALA A 822 -0.79 11.13 36.95
N LEU A 823 -1.33 9.99 37.40
CA LEU A 823 -2.59 9.97 38.17
C LEU A 823 -2.39 10.15 39.69
N ASN A 824 -1.15 10.26 40.16
CA ASN A 824 -0.76 10.26 41.58
C ASN A 824 -1.47 9.13 42.36
N LYS A 825 -1.43 7.92 41.79
CA LYS A 825 -2.07 6.71 42.30
C LYS A 825 -1.21 5.51 41.95
N ASN A 826 -1.04 4.57 42.88
CA ASN A 826 -0.40 3.29 42.59
C ASN A 826 -1.34 2.44 41.72
N LEU A 827 -1.07 2.38 40.41
CA LEU A 827 -1.83 1.62 39.42
C LEU A 827 -1.32 0.20 39.20
N ALA A 828 -0.19 -0.20 39.81
CA ALA A 828 0.37 -1.54 39.61
C ALA A 828 -0.67 -2.66 39.81
N PRO A 829 -1.53 -2.67 40.84
CA PRO A 829 -2.54 -3.72 40.98
C PRO A 829 -3.55 -3.81 39.83
N LEU A 830 -3.81 -2.71 39.11
CA LEU A 830 -4.69 -2.67 37.95
C LEU A 830 -4.01 -3.29 36.72
N PHE A 831 -2.78 -2.89 36.44
CA PHE A 831 -1.99 -3.44 35.34
C PHE A 831 -1.66 -4.93 35.55
N GLU A 832 -1.30 -5.32 36.78
CA GLU A 832 -1.07 -6.73 37.13
C GLU A 832 -2.30 -7.60 36.89
N PHE A 833 -3.49 -7.12 37.27
CA PHE A 833 -4.73 -7.86 37.03
C PHE A 833 -4.98 -8.08 35.53
N TRP A 834 -4.68 -7.06 34.72
CA TRP A 834 -4.81 -7.07 33.26
C TRP A 834 -3.52 -7.55 32.55
N GLY A 835 -2.74 -8.42 33.20
CA GLY A 835 -1.71 -9.24 32.55
C GLY A 835 -0.40 -8.53 32.26
N VAL A 836 -0.20 -7.36 32.85
CA VAL A 836 1.05 -6.59 32.78
C VAL A 836 1.70 -6.60 34.18
N PRO A 837 2.45 -7.65 34.54
CA PRO A 837 2.98 -7.82 35.88
C PRO A 837 4.11 -6.80 36.17
N ALA A 838 3.97 -6.04 37.26
CA ALA A 838 5.03 -5.14 37.71
C ALA A 838 6.19 -5.91 38.36
N ASP A 839 7.41 -5.59 37.94
CA ASP A 839 8.61 -6.14 38.56
C ASP A 839 8.79 -5.63 40.02
N PRO A 840 9.68 -6.25 40.83
CA PRO A 840 9.90 -5.82 42.20
C PRO A 840 10.44 -4.38 42.36
N ALA A 841 11.17 -3.86 41.36
CA ALA A 841 11.70 -2.50 41.38
C ALA A 841 10.60 -1.47 41.11
N THR A 842 9.79 -1.69 40.08
CA THR A 842 8.59 -0.94 39.69
C THR A 842 7.61 -0.85 40.86
N LYS A 843 7.28 -1.97 41.51
CA LYS A 843 6.43 -2.00 42.72
C LYS A 843 6.94 -1.09 43.83
N LYS A 844 8.25 -1.10 44.07
CA LYS A 844 8.89 -0.28 45.10
C LYS A 844 8.90 1.21 44.74
N ILE A 845 8.89 1.56 43.46
CA ILE A 845 8.75 2.96 43.03
C ILE A 845 7.32 3.44 43.34
N VAL A 846 6.31 2.67 42.91
CA VAL A 846 4.91 3.11 43.01
C VAL A 846 4.29 2.91 44.39
N GLU A 847 4.89 2.14 45.31
CA GLU A 847 4.40 1.98 46.69
C GLU A 847 4.33 3.30 47.49
N ALA A 848 5.08 4.31 47.05
CA ALA A 848 5.07 5.64 47.64
C ALA A 848 3.79 6.44 47.33
N LEU A 849 3.03 6.02 46.30
CA LEU A 849 1.82 6.69 45.84
C LEU A 849 0.56 6.16 46.57
N PRO A 850 -0.50 6.97 46.69
CA PRO A 850 -1.78 6.52 47.23
C PRO A 850 -2.34 5.29 46.48
N PRO A 851 -2.92 4.29 47.17
CA PRO A 851 -3.48 3.12 46.49
C PRO A 851 -4.71 3.47 45.64
N ALA A 852 -4.89 2.79 44.51
CA ALA A 852 -6.07 2.83 43.65
C ALA A 852 -7.29 2.13 44.30
N THR A 853 -7.81 2.69 45.40
CA THR A 853 -8.87 2.06 46.20
C THR A 853 -10.19 1.84 45.45
N GLU A 854 -10.44 2.63 44.42
CA GLU A 854 -11.62 2.56 43.56
C GLU A 854 -11.65 1.23 42.78
N PHE A 855 -10.48 0.71 42.39
CA PHE A 855 -10.35 -0.57 41.69
C PHE A 855 -10.77 -1.78 42.56
N ILE A 856 -10.77 -1.66 43.89
CA ILE A 856 -11.24 -2.73 44.79
C ILE A 856 -12.70 -3.10 44.51
N GLN A 857 -13.56 -2.11 44.25
CA GLN A 857 -14.96 -2.38 43.93
C GLN A 857 -15.08 -3.10 42.61
N ARG A 858 -14.20 -2.80 41.65
CA ARG A 858 -14.17 -3.47 40.36
C ARG A 858 -13.70 -4.92 40.48
N LEU A 859 -12.64 -5.17 41.24
CA LEU A 859 -12.17 -6.52 41.52
C LEU A 859 -13.24 -7.38 42.21
N GLU A 860 -14.01 -6.80 43.16
CA GLU A 860 -15.11 -7.54 43.79
C GLU A 860 -16.27 -7.81 42.80
N LEU A 861 -16.50 -6.94 41.81
CA LEU A 861 -17.43 -7.21 40.70
C LEU A 861 -16.95 -8.41 39.87
N TYR A 862 -15.72 -8.37 39.36
CA TYR A 862 -15.17 -9.46 38.53
C TYR A 862 -15.13 -10.79 39.31
N LYS A 863 -14.70 -10.75 40.57
CA LYS A 863 -14.71 -11.91 41.46
C LYS A 863 -16.11 -12.48 41.68
N SER A 864 -17.14 -11.64 41.71
CA SER A 864 -18.53 -12.10 41.85
C SER A 864 -19.05 -12.83 40.61
N ALA A 865 -18.43 -12.60 39.45
CA ALA A 865 -18.75 -13.28 38.19
C ALA A 865 -18.07 -14.66 38.07
N ILE A 866 -17.05 -14.94 38.89
CA ILE A 866 -16.33 -16.22 38.85
C ILE A 866 -17.31 -17.40 39.07
N PRO A 867 -17.35 -18.39 38.16
CA PRO A 867 -18.26 -19.52 38.26
C PRO A 867 -18.10 -20.32 39.57
N ALA A 868 -19.23 -20.64 40.21
CA ALA A 868 -19.23 -21.25 41.55
C ALA A 868 -18.75 -22.72 41.59
N ASN A 869 -18.59 -23.37 40.43
CA ASN A 869 -18.15 -24.77 40.32
C ASN A 869 -17.60 -25.07 38.91
N GLU A 870 -16.85 -26.16 38.80
CA GLU A 870 -16.17 -26.60 37.56
C GLU A 870 -17.12 -26.75 36.35
N SER A 871 -18.36 -27.22 36.56
CA SER A 871 -19.30 -27.36 35.46
C SER A 871 -19.72 -26.00 34.91
N ALA A 872 -19.95 -25.02 35.79
CA ALA A 872 -20.27 -23.66 35.38
C ALA A 872 -19.06 -22.97 34.74
N GLN A 873 -17.86 -23.22 35.27
CA GLN A 873 -16.61 -22.72 34.69
C GLN A 873 -16.42 -23.23 33.26
N ARG A 874 -16.59 -24.54 33.04
CA ARG A 874 -16.48 -25.13 31.70
C ARG A 874 -17.50 -24.55 30.73
N SER A 875 -18.76 -24.38 31.18
CA SER A 875 -19.78 -23.75 30.33
C SER A 875 -19.49 -22.28 30.02
N GLU A 876 -18.79 -21.57 30.90
CA GLU A 876 -18.37 -20.19 30.66
C GLU A 876 -17.21 -20.11 29.67
N ILE A 877 -16.19 -20.96 29.83
CA ILE A 877 -15.07 -21.11 28.88
C ILE A 877 -15.55 -21.59 27.49
N GLU A 878 -16.65 -22.33 27.41
CA GLU A 878 -17.25 -22.74 26.12
C GLU A 878 -18.08 -21.61 25.47
N ARG A 879 -18.44 -20.57 26.23
CA ARG A 879 -19.25 -19.44 25.76
C ARG A 879 -18.37 -18.30 25.27
N LEU A 880 -17.33 -18.00 26.04
CA LEU A 880 -16.19 -17.20 25.62
C LEU A 880 -15.45 -17.97 24.52
#